data_AF-A0AAD7AEA4-F1
#
_entry.id   AF-A0AAD7AEA4-F1
#
_cell.length_a   1.000
_cell.length_b   1.000
_cell.length_c   1.000
_cell.angle_alpha   90.00
_cell.angle_beta   90.00
_cell.angle_gamma   90.00
#
_symmetry.space_group_name_H-M   'P 1'
#
loop_
_entity.id
_entity.type
_entity.pdbx_description
1 polymer ?
#
loop_
_entity_poly.entity_id
_entity_poly.type
_entity_poly.pdbx_seq_one_letter_code
_entity_poly.pdbx_strand_id
1 'polypeptide(L)'
;MNNWTNTLRTKFAPLPENTTAIVFRLLFPEEDTRRKYDMQETRLASALADCFGTSAAPLHQWAADGSSGCLGEEVLKVLNKTSSYTVDYISPFSIAEVDNMLEELASHSGYSDISVRTNNPRATRRSKTAILRALYRSLSPLDASFLTQIILKDLRPLLYPLPEVHYTVALKSFNSVSVTQLSKEDAMKAWDPTRRMLNIYRVRSGLDEAATAFDAGVTGTIVPRIGTPIGIPKSEKGRACLHALEILKASKEIWVETKYDGERAQIHVQILDSGRSRITIFSKSKRDSTWDRYGIHGVVREALGLSEEPSLDSSSTARVKTDVILDAEMVAWHGDNIDEFWRIRALVEHTARGVRHQPEPNVPPVNYSQASLMTDVSDDRHLGLVFFDILMLDSTSLLSVPYSSRRAILESVIQPIPSRAIFADRTRIALHTTPNNNDPTLHHVFAQCLARPEEGLVLKAAEAGYNDMRFPWVKLKRDYIPGYGDCVDLVILGGSWDKNRARELRVAPNAYTTFYIGGLHNAEQMKKDPTARPHFHIYFTASYGLSRDGLEETNFLIKSSDAIPYDSNHQLAALPFTFTIFPGLVPPTVILREPLLAELFGAGFTKSPRSRHYELRFPRITKIFRSRERTWQDGMNLQDLHKVARDVVGRDRSNKDIDDWNNSVWGKPISPSISRKRKAKADIWEEKLIADDRLRARKQGWTAFDSRVLQAAPSICSSPLPLRTRTNVGVSRNSSPASPPLAPNPSTPPPRHKARLPSVYPSPISSPLAVQPPNKIPSPAISTKDRESISDVLSKSLVFVAAQNPISRERWKLKVPPERIVHSLEALFIACGWDSGVPPSPWVRRGIIVLDVDESIVHKTNILDAMNERRAACIHQSNRAAISMLERNMLD
;
A
#
# COMPACT_ATOMS: atom_id res chain seq x y z
N MET A 1 -7.37 20.36 -15.24
CA MET A 1 -7.68 19.75 -16.56
C MET A 1 -8.59 20.63 -17.40
N ASN A 2 -9.91 20.73 -17.15
CA ASN A 2 -10.88 21.43 -18.01
C ASN A 2 -10.40 22.77 -18.59
N ASN A 3 -9.91 23.69 -17.76
CA ASN A 3 -9.43 25.00 -18.21
C ASN A 3 -8.28 24.87 -19.23
N TRP A 4 -7.36 23.93 -19.03
CA TRP A 4 -6.27 23.65 -19.96
C TRP A 4 -6.78 23.02 -21.27
N THR A 5 -7.69 22.04 -21.21
CA THR A 5 -8.31 21.46 -22.42
C THR A 5 -9.04 22.54 -23.23
N ASN A 6 -9.75 23.44 -22.55
CA ASN A 6 -10.46 24.55 -23.18
C ASN A 6 -9.47 25.53 -23.83
N THR A 7 -8.45 25.99 -23.10
CA THR A 7 -7.41 26.88 -23.65
C THR A 7 -6.67 26.27 -24.83
N LEU A 8 -6.35 24.96 -24.77
CA LEU A 8 -5.74 24.21 -25.86
C LEU A 8 -6.63 24.23 -27.11
N ARG A 9 -7.94 23.95 -26.96
CA ARG A 9 -8.90 23.99 -28.08
C ARG A 9 -9.12 25.41 -28.61
N THR A 10 -9.24 26.42 -27.75
CA THR A 10 -9.41 27.82 -28.16
C THR A 10 -8.20 28.37 -28.92
N LYS A 11 -6.98 27.90 -28.62
CA LYS A 11 -5.74 28.36 -29.29
C LYS A 11 -5.32 27.53 -30.50
N PHE A 12 -5.64 26.23 -30.54
CA PHE A 12 -5.03 25.28 -31.49
C PHE A 12 -6.02 24.30 -32.15
N ALA A 13 -7.33 24.52 -32.07
CA ALA A 13 -8.28 23.71 -32.84
C ALA A 13 -8.31 24.13 -34.34
N PRO A 14 -8.45 23.17 -35.29
CA PRO A 14 -8.48 21.72 -35.09
C PRO A 14 -7.12 21.17 -34.69
N LEU A 15 -7.09 20.27 -33.69
CA LEU A 15 -5.86 19.62 -33.25
C LEU A 15 -5.39 18.63 -34.33
N PRO A 16 -4.07 18.49 -34.58
CA PRO A 16 -3.55 17.46 -35.47
C PRO A 16 -3.93 16.04 -35.03
N GLU A 17 -3.96 15.11 -35.97
CA GLU A 17 -4.17 13.68 -35.68
C GLU A 17 -3.16 13.15 -34.64
N ASN A 18 -3.52 12.09 -33.91
CA ASN A 18 -2.70 11.47 -32.86
C ASN A 18 -2.40 12.37 -31.63
N THR A 19 -2.81 13.65 -31.63
CA THR A 19 -2.62 14.58 -30.51
C THR A 19 -3.20 14.01 -29.20
N THR A 20 -4.37 13.38 -29.22
CA THR A 20 -4.96 12.77 -28.01
C THR A 20 -4.04 11.70 -27.44
N ALA A 21 -3.48 10.80 -28.26
CA ALA A 21 -2.62 9.72 -27.79
C ALA A 21 -1.27 10.23 -27.29
N ILE A 22 -0.71 11.27 -27.92
CA ILE A 22 0.52 11.94 -27.45
C ILE A 22 0.28 12.58 -26.08
N VAL A 23 -0.77 13.41 -25.94
CA VAL A 23 -1.11 14.09 -24.68
C VAL A 23 -1.32 13.09 -23.54
N PHE A 24 -2.06 12.01 -23.76
CA PHE A 24 -2.30 11.01 -22.71
C PHE A 24 -1.05 10.19 -22.36
N ARG A 25 -0.16 9.88 -23.32
CA ARG A 25 1.13 9.21 -23.04
C ARG A 25 2.13 10.10 -22.30
N LEU A 26 2.11 11.40 -22.55
CA LEU A 26 2.97 12.37 -21.84
C LEU A 26 2.41 12.73 -20.45
N LEU A 27 1.08 12.74 -20.27
CA LEU A 27 0.44 13.07 -18.98
C LEU A 27 0.34 11.87 -18.02
N PHE A 28 0.26 10.63 -18.55
CA PHE A 28 0.21 9.38 -17.77
C PHE A 28 1.30 8.39 -18.24
N PRO A 29 2.60 8.77 -18.16
CA PRO A 29 3.70 7.96 -18.68
C PRO A 29 3.85 6.60 -17.99
N GLU A 30 3.28 6.42 -16.80
CA GLU A 30 3.18 5.15 -16.07
C GLU A 30 2.22 4.13 -16.70
N GLU A 31 1.19 4.57 -17.43
CA GLU A 31 0.25 3.70 -18.15
C GLU A 31 0.77 3.28 -19.54
N ASP A 32 1.79 3.96 -20.08
CA ASP A 32 2.46 3.57 -21.31
C ASP A 32 3.29 2.29 -21.07
N THR A 33 2.64 1.16 -21.40
CA THR A 33 3.21 -0.19 -21.36
C THR A 33 4.16 -0.46 -22.52
N ARG A 34 4.00 0.21 -23.67
CA ARG A 34 4.75 -0.03 -24.91
C ARG A 34 6.20 0.40 -24.80
N ARG A 35 6.48 1.63 -24.32
CA ARG A 35 7.85 2.15 -24.23
C ARG A 35 8.50 1.79 -22.89
N LYS A 36 9.75 1.34 -22.95
CA LYS A 36 10.68 1.15 -21.83
C LYS A 36 12.02 1.77 -22.22
N TYR A 37 12.70 2.42 -21.28
CA TYR A 37 13.93 3.19 -21.57
C TYR A 37 15.21 2.51 -21.04
N ASP A 38 15.05 1.50 -20.18
CA ASP A 38 16.10 0.79 -19.41
C ASP A 38 16.99 1.72 -18.55
N MET A 39 16.43 2.88 -18.19
CA MET A 39 17.04 3.92 -17.35
C MET A 39 16.19 4.12 -16.10
N GLN A 40 16.82 3.97 -14.94
CA GLN A 40 16.33 4.41 -13.64
C GLN A 40 17.13 5.66 -13.22
N GLU A 41 16.77 6.28 -12.11
CA GLU A 41 17.31 7.58 -11.67
C GLU A 41 18.83 7.67 -11.76
N THR A 42 19.57 6.70 -11.20
CA THR A 42 21.05 6.70 -11.26
C THR A 42 21.59 6.68 -12.69
N ARG A 43 21.01 5.86 -13.58
CA ARG A 43 21.47 5.77 -14.99
C ARG A 43 21.09 7.01 -15.79
N LEU A 44 19.92 7.59 -15.52
CA LEU A 44 19.47 8.81 -16.18
C LEU A 44 20.27 10.02 -15.69
N ALA A 45 20.57 10.12 -14.39
CA ALA A 45 21.40 11.16 -13.80
C ALA A 45 22.79 11.24 -14.47
N SER A 46 23.50 10.12 -14.60
CA SER A 46 24.80 10.10 -15.31
C SER A 46 24.65 10.47 -16.79
N ALA A 47 23.68 9.87 -17.49
CA ALA A 47 23.46 10.15 -18.91
C ALA A 47 23.05 11.61 -19.19
N LEU A 48 22.35 12.28 -18.27
CA LEU A 48 22.03 13.70 -18.36
C LEU A 48 23.24 14.58 -18.02
N ALA A 49 24.08 14.18 -17.07
CA ALA A 49 25.35 14.86 -16.81
C ALA A 49 26.24 14.89 -18.07
N ASP A 50 26.34 13.76 -18.78
CA ASP A 50 27.01 13.63 -20.08
C ASP A 50 26.35 14.43 -21.22
N CYS A 51 25.07 14.81 -21.08
CA CYS A 51 24.36 15.66 -22.03
C CYS A 51 24.61 17.15 -21.77
N PHE A 52 24.68 17.54 -20.50
CA PHE A 52 24.89 18.92 -20.04
C PHE A 52 26.37 19.31 -19.93
N GLY A 53 27.30 18.34 -19.90
CA GLY A 53 28.73 18.60 -19.70
C GLY A 53 29.07 18.96 -18.25
N THR A 54 28.37 18.38 -17.28
CA THR A 54 28.49 18.70 -15.85
C THR A 54 28.78 17.46 -15.00
N SER A 55 29.13 17.64 -13.73
CA SER A 55 29.29 16.53 -12.80
C SER A 55 27.94 15.87 -12.51
N ALA A 56 27.91 14.53 -12.47
CA ALA A 56 26.71 13.78 -12.11
C ALA A 56 26.39 13.85 -10.60
N ALA A 57 27.32 14.32 -9.75
CA ALA A 57 27.17 14.29 -8.30
C ALA A 57 25.91 15.01 -7.76
N PRO A 58 25.53 16.22 -8.22
CA PRO A 58 24.29 16.86 -7.78
C PRO A 58 23.03 16.10 -8.22
N LEU A 59 23.06 15.50 -9.42
CA LEU A 59 21.93 14.71 -9.93
C LEU A 59 21.76 13.38 -9.17
N HIS A 60 22.85 12.79 -8.67
CA HIS A 60 22.79 11.61 -7.80
C HIS A 60 22.23 11.90 -6.39
N GLN A 61 22.20 13.17 -5.94
CA GLN A 61 21.64 13.56 -4.64
C GLN A 61 20.10 13.63 -4.60
N TRP A 62 19.41 13.27 -5.70
CA TRP A 62 17.93 13.30 -5.82
C TRP A 62 17.16 12.54 -4.73
N ALA A 63 17.80 11.62 -4.00
CA ALA A 63 17.24 10.83 -2.90
C ALA A 63 18.06 10.94 -1.59
N ALA A 64 18.92 11.95 -1.45
CA ALA A 64 19.66 12.23 -0.23
C ALA A 64 18.77 12.92 0.83
N ASP A 65 19.19 12.94 2.10
CA ASP A 65 18.53 13.75 3.12
C ASP A 65 18.54 15.24 2.70
N GLY A 66 17.51 15.99 3.08
CA GLY A 66 17.24 17.36 2.62
C GLY A 66 16.75 17.51 1.16
N SER A 67 16.82 16.47 0.32
CA SER A 67 16.23 16.51 -1.03
C SER A 67 14.71 16.26 -1.01
N SER A 68 14.05 16.45 -2.17
CA SER A 68 12.61 16.17 -2.34
C SER A 68 12.31 14.73 -2.80
N GLY A 69 13.33 13.91 -3.07
CA GLY A 69 13.14 12.59 -3.70
C GLY A 69 12.86 12.68 -5.20
N CYS A 70 13.30 13.73 -5.91
CA CYS A 70 12.87 14.06 -7.28
C CYS A 70 14.03 14.42 -8.22
N LEU A 71 14.42 13.51 -9.12
CA LEU A 71 15.51 13.78 -10.09
C LEU A 71 15.19 14.96 -11.04
N GLY A 72 13.91 15.15 -11.40
CA GLY A 72 13.48 16.29 -12.21
C GLY A 72 13.81 17.64 -11.55
N GLU A 73 13.67 17.75 -10.23
CA GLU A 73 14.02 18.97 -9.49
C GLU A 73 15.53 19.19 -9.41
N GLU A 74 16.35 18.13 -9.30
CA GLU A 74 17.80 18.29 -9.39
C GLU A 74 18.25 18.71 -10.79
N VAL A 75 17.60 18.21 -11.85
CA VAL A 75 17.82 18.70 -13.24
C VAL A 75 17.44 20.18 -13.35
N LEU A 76 16.30 20.60 -12.80
CA LEU A 76 15.88 22.01 -12.75
C LEU A 76 16.90 22.89 -12.01
N LYS A 77 17.36 22.47 -10.83
CA LYS A 77 18.37 23.18 -10.01
C LYS A 77 19.74 23.27 -10.69
N VAL A 78 20.13 22.27 -11.48
CA VAL A 78 21.38 22.28 -12.25
C VAL A 78 21.25 23.22 -13.46
N LEU A 79 20.18 23.10 -14.24
CA LEU A 79 19.99 23.90 -15.46
C LEU A 79 19.70 25.39 -15.16
N ASN A 80 19.01 25.71 -14.07
CA ASN A 80 18.80 27.11 -13.64
C ASN A 80 20.11 27.87 -13.32
N LYS A 81 21.25 27.17 -13.15
CA LYS A 81 22.57 27.79 -12.96
C LYS A 81 23.31 28.09 -14.27
N THR A 82 22.82 27.58 -15.40
CA THR A 82 23.51 27.62 -16.70
C THR A 82 22.62 28.06 -17.87
N SER A 83 21.30 28.11 -17.68
CA SER A 83 20.32 28.50 -18.69
C SER A 83 20.22 30.01 -18.86
N SER A 84 20.24 30.47 -20.10
CA SER A 84 19.90 31.85 -20.50
C SER A 84 18.43 32.04 -20.91
N TYR A 85 17.62 30.97 -20.91
CA TYR A 85 16.20 31.03 -21.28
C TYR A 85 15.36 31.79 -20.24
N THR A 86 14.47 32.65 -20.73
CA THR A 86 13.45 33.35 -19.94
C THR A 86 12.29 32.43 -19.56
N VAL A 87 11.45 32.85 -18.61
CA VAL A 87 10.27 32.08 -18.16
C VAL A 87 9.28 31.84 -19.31
N ASP A 88 9.15 32.78 -20.23
CA ASP A 88 8.26 32.70 -21.40
C ASP A 88 8.89 32.00 -22.62
N TYR A 89 10.07 31.37 -22.48
CA TYR A 89 10.69 30.62 -23.57
C TYR A 89 9.87 29.38 -23.94
N ILE A 90 9.41 29.34 -25.19
CA ILE A 90 8.73 28.18 -25.78
C ILE A 90 9.76 27.36 -26.55
N SER A 91 9.91 26.08 -26.20
CA SER A 91 10.74 25.12 -26.93
C SER A 91 10.35 25.08 -28.42
N PRO A 92 11.32 24.98 -29.36
CA PRO A 92 11.02 24.84 -30.78
C PRO A 92 10.40 23.48 -31.14
N PHE A 93 10.47 22.49 -30.26
CA PHE A 93 9.93 21.16 -30.52
C PHE A 93 8.43 21.06 -30.24
N SER A 94 7.68 20.56 -31.21
CA SER A 94 6.31 20.11 -31.01
C SER A 94 6.24 18.88 -30.09
N ILE A 95 5.08 18.64 -29.47
CA ILE A 95 4.83 17.43 -28.67
C ILE A 95 4.99 16.14 -29.49
N ALA A 96 4.80 16.19 -30.81
CA ALA A 96 4.98 15.06 -31.71
C ALA A 96 6.48 14.73 -31.93
N GLU A 97 7.34 15.74 -32.09
CA GLU A 97 8.79 15.52 -32.18
C GLU A 97 9.37 14.98 -30.87
N VAL A 98 8.92 15.52 -29.72
CA VAL A 98 9.30 14.99 -28.40
C VAL A 98 8.85 13.52 -28.26
N ASP A 99 7.62 13.20 -28.65
CA ASP A 99 7.09 11.83 -28.55
C ASP A 99 7.78 10.84 -29.50
N ASN A 100 8.10 11.27 -30.72
CA ASN A 100 8.89 10.49 -31.68
C ASN A 100 10.31 10.21 -31.15
N MET A 101 10.98 11.23 -30.59
CA MET A 101 12.30 11.05 -29.97
C MET A 101 12.26 10.15 -28.73
N LEU A 102 11.14 10.16 -27.98
CA LEU A 102 10.91 9.19 -26.90
C LEU A 102 10.65 7.77 -27.43
N GLU A 103 9.97 7.58 -28.56
CA GLU A 103 9.84 6.25 -29.18
C GLU A 103 11.19 5.74 -29.70
N GLU A 104 11.99 6.59 -30.36
CA GLU A 104 13.36 6.27 -30.79
C GLU A 104 14.25 5.88 -29.59
N LEU A 105 14.20 6.65 -28.49
CA LEU A 105 14.94 6.36 -27.25
C LEU A 105 14.50 5.01 -26.63
N ALA A 106 13.20 4.74 -26.63
CA ALA A 106 12.63 3.49 -26.10
C ALA A 106 12.97 2.26 -26.96
N SER A 107 13.22 2.44 -28.27
CA SER A 107 13.62 1.34 -29.17
C SER A 107 14.93 0.67 -28.76
N HIS A 108 15.77 1.36 -27.97
CA HIS A 108 17.00 0.80 -27.41
C HIS A 108 16.78 -0.17 -26.24
N SER A 109 15.56 -0.31 -25.71
CA SER A 109 15.25 -1.31 -24.68
C SER A 109 14.96 -2.69 -25.25
N GLY A 110 15.40 -3.73 -24.54
CA GLY A 110 15.00 -5.11 -24.80
C GLY A 110 13.55 -5.41 -24.41
N TYR A 111 12.97 -4.60 -23.53
CA TYR A 111 11.64 -4.79 -22.93
C TYR A 111 10.55 -3.86 -23.48
N SER A 112 10.92 -2.91 -24.34
CA SER A 112 9.96 -2.18 -25.19
C SER A 112 9.21 -3.14 -26.11
N ASP A 113 7.97 -2.77 -26.41
CA ASP A 113 7.11 -3.46 -27.35
C ASP A 113 7.78 -3.65 -28.73
N ILE A 114 7.38 -4.68 -29.47
CA ILE A 114 7.98 -4.99 -30.77
C ILE A 114 7.76 -3.88 -31.79
N SER A 115 6.60 -3.19 -31.79
CA SER A 115 6.30 -2.07 -32.70
C SER A 115 7.31 -0.94 -32.58
N VAL A 116 7.63 -0.53 -31.35
CA VAL A 116 8.61 0.53 -31.03
C VAL A 116 9.99 0.24 -31.64
N ARG A 117 10.35 -1.05 -31.76
CA ARG A 117 11.65 -1.50 -32.27
C ARG A 117 11.66 -1.79 -33.78
N THR A 118 10.52 -2.14 -34.37
CA THR A 118 10.38 -2.23 -35.84
C THR A 118 10.27 -0.85 -36.47
N ASN A 119 9.60 0.09 -35.81
CA ASN A 119 9.50 1.50 -36.23
C ASN A 119 10.86 2.22 -36.20
N ASN A 120 11.75 1.80 -35.29
CA ASN A 120 13.08 2.40 -35.11
C ASN A 120 14.21 1.34 -35.21
N PRO A 121 14.53 0.86 -36.43
CA PRO A 121 15.57 -0.14 -36.66
C PRO A 121 16.96 0.28 -36.14
N ARG A 122 17.77 -0.70 -35.77
CA ARG A 122 19.16 -0.48 -35.30
C ARG A 122 20.06 0.23 -36.30
N ALA A 123 19.74 0.16 -37.60
CA ALA A 123 20.55 0.72 -38.68
C ALA A 123 20.30 2.23 -38.93
N THR A 124 19.12 2.74 -38.55
CA THR A 124 18.69 4.11 -38.86
C THR A 124 18.60 5.00 -37.62
N ARG A 125 18.37 4.43 -36.44
CA ARG A 125 18.23 5.18 -35.18
C ARG A 125 19.57 5.73 -34.66
N ARG A 126 19.49 6.89 -34.00
CA ARG A 126 20.60 7.56 -33.32
C ARG A 126 21.01 6.82 -32.03
N SER A 127 22.20 7.12 -31.50
CA SER A 127 22.64 6.59 -30.20
C SER A 127 21.85 7.21 -29.03
N LYS A 128 21.70 6.51 -27.90
CA LYS A 128 20.98 7.03 -26.72
C LYS A 128 21.44 8.45 -26.34
N THR A 129 22.75 8.69 -26.29
CA THR A 129 23.35 9.98 -25.95
C THR A 129 23.08 11.06 -27.00
N ALA A 130 23.01 10.71 -28.29
CA ALA A 130 22.62 11.66 -29.34
C ALA A 130 21.13 12.05 -29.24
N ILE A 131 20.25 11.09 -28.94
CA ILE A 131 18.81 11.35 -28.74
C ILE A 131 18.58 12.21 -27.49
N LEU A 132 19.23 11.89 -26.36
CA LEU A 132 19.15 12.69 -25.14
C LEU A 132 19.72 14.10 -25.33
N ARG A 133 20.85 14.26 -26.03
CA ARG A 133 21.39 15.60 -26.36
C ARG A 133 20.46 16.39 -27.27
N ALA A 134 19.81 15.75 -28.25
CA ALA A 134 18.83 16.40 -29.12
C ALA A 134 17.57 16.83 -28.34
N LEU A 135 17.03 15.95 -27.49
CA LEU A 135 15.90 16.23 -26.62
C LEU A 135 16.16 17.39 -25.66
N TYR A 136 17.27 17.36 -24.92
CA TYR A 136 17.46 18.24 -23.76
C TYR A 136 18.11 19.60 -24.04
N ARG A 137 18.87 19.77 -25.14
CA ARG A 137 19.62 21.01 -25.39
C ARG A 137 18.75 22.23 -25.68
N SER A 138 17.57 22.03 -26.23
CA SER A 138 16.67 23.12 -26.66
C SER A 138 15.52 23.38 -25.69
N LEU A 139 15.49 22.71 -24.54
CA LEU A 139 14.42 22.80 -23.55
C LEU A 139 14.71 23.85 -22.48
N SER A 140 13.65 24.44 -21.93
CA SER A 140 13.79 25.19 -20.68
C SER A 140 14.18 24.25 -19.53
N PRO A 141 14.79 24.78 -18.45
CA PRO A 141 15.01 24.01 -17.22
C PRO A 141 13.76 23.31 -16.68
N LEU A 142 12.58 23.93 -16.88
CA LEU A 142 11.29 23.41 -16.46
C LEU A 142 10.85 22.22 -17.33
N ASP A 143 10.90 22.35 -18.66
CA ASP A 143 10.53 21.26 -19.58
C ASP A 143 11.47 20.06 -19.43
N ALA A 144 12.77 20.31 -19.22
CA ALA A 144 13.75 19.28 -18.91
C ALA A 144 13.41 18.52 -17.61
N SER A 145 12.88 19.21 -16.59
CA SER A 145 12.43 18.55 -15.34
C SER A 145 11.26 17.59 -15.59
N PHE A 146 10.25 18.02 -16.36
CA PHE A 146 9.09 17.19 -16.71
C PHE A 146 9.48 16.03 -17.63
N LEU A 147 10.30 16.27 -18.66
CA LEU A 147 10.80 15.22 -19.55
C LEU A 147 11.59 14.14 -18.78
N THR A 148 12.38 14.54 -17.78
CA THR A 148 13.10 13.60 -16.90
C THR A 148 12.12 12.67 -16.18
N GLN A 149 11.02 13.20 -15.63
CA GLN A 149 10.01 12.38 -14.96
C GLN A 149 9.09 11.60 -15.92
N ILE A 150 8.92 12.04 -17.17
CA ILE A 150 8.27 11.27 -18.24
C ILE A 150 9.11 10.05 -18.63
N ILE A 151 10.45 10.19 -18.72
CA ILE A 151 11.37 9.07 -18.96
C ILE A 151 11.38 8.11 -17.75
N LEU A 152 11.37 8.62 -16.52
CA LEU A 152 11.28 7.79 -15.31
C LEU A 152 9.88 7.19 -15.07
N LYS A 153 8.87 7.65 -15.79
CA LYS A 153 7.45 7.27 -15.65
C LYS A 153 6.90 7.51 -14.23
N ASP A 154 7.26 8.65 -13.62
CA ASP A 154 6.71 9.13 -12.34
C ASP A 154 6.61 10.67 -12.31
N LEU A 155 5.54 11.23 -12.87
CA LEU A 155 5.26 12.68 -12.80
C LEU A 155 4.75 13.15 -11.42
N ARG A 156 4.43 12.25 -10.49
CA ARG A 156 3.79 12.59 -9.20
C ARG A 156 4.56 13.62 -8.36
N PRO A 157 5.91 13.61 -8.22
CA PRO A 157 6.60 14.62 -7.42
C PRO A 157 6.54 16.03 -8.03
N LEU A 158 6.43 16.18 -9.36
CA LEU A 158 6.32 17.50 -9.99
C LEU A 158 4.88 18.01 -10.05
N LEU A 159 3.89 17.12 -10.27
CA LEU A 159 2.47 17.49 -10.31
C LEU A 159 1.85 17.64 -8.89
N TYR A 160 2.39 16.91 -7.91
CA TYR A 160 1.89 16.87 -6.53
C TYR A 160 3.05 16.97 -5.53
N PRO A 161 3.85 18.07 -5.57
CA PRO A 161 5.06 18.23 -4.75
C PRO A 161 4.80 18.04 -3.27
N LEU A 162 5.86 17.73 -2.52
CA LEU A 162 5.76 17.56 -1.07
C LEU A 162 5.34 18.88 -0.42
N PRO A 163 4.35 18.86 0.50
CA PRO A 163 3.88 20.10 1.14
C PRO A 163 4.84 20.58 2.23
N GLU A 164 5.59 19.64 2.80
CA GLU A 164 6.59 19.82 3.84
C GLU A 164 7.71 18.80 3.66
N VAL A 165 8.94 19.19 3.99
CA VAL A 165 10.10 18.29 3.93
C VAL A 165 10.27 17.53 5.23
N HIS A 166 9.92 18.10 6.39
CA HIS A 166 10.16 17.45 7.68
C HIS A 166 9.19 16.27 7.95
N TYR A 167 9.75 15.07 8.14
CA TYR A 167 8.97 13.82 8.20
C TYR A 167 7.83 13.82 9.24
N THR A 168 8.04 14.41 10.44
CA THR A 168 6.98 14.49 11.47
C THR A 168 5.77 15.30 10.99
N VAL A 169 6.01 16.45 10.34
CA VAL A 169 4.93 17.34 9.85
C VAL A 169 4.26 16.69 8.65
N ALA A 170 5.05 16.15 7.72
CA ALA A 170 4.55 15.40 6.59
C ALA A 170 3.66 14.21 7.02
N LEU A 171 4.04 13.46 8.07
CA LEU A 171 3.27 12.32 8.58
C LEU A 171 2.02 12.71 9.39
N LYS A 172 2.12 13.68 10.32
CA LYS A 172 1.01 14.05 11.23
C LYS A 172 0.04 15.06 10.63
N SER A 173 0.53 16.09 9.92
CA SER A 173 -0.30 17.20 9.43
C SER A 173 -0.91 16.94 8.06
N PHE A 174 -0.29 16.08 7.24
CA PHE A 174 -0.78 15.72 5.91
C PHE A 174 -1.10 14.22 5.85
N ASN A 175 -2.15 13.85 5.13
CA ASN A 175 -2.57 12.46 4.90
C ASN A 175 -2.75 12.20 3.39
N SER A 176 -3.09 10.97 3.00
CA SER A 176 -3.28 10.59 1.59
C SER A 176 -4.49 11.25 0.90
N VAL A 177 -5.37 11.94 1.65
CA VAL A 177 -6.52 12.72 1.13
C VAL A 177 -6.15 14.20 0.92
N SER A 178 -4.98 14.65 1.43
CA SER A 178 -4.52 16.05 1.34
C SER A 178 -4.34 16.59 -0.09
N VAL A 179 -4.17 15.71 -1.08
CA VAL A 179 -4.14 16.07 -2.51
C VAL A 179 -4.89 15.02 -3.31
N THR A 180 -5.92 15.46 -4.04
CA THR A 180 -6.59 14.66 -5.07
C THR A 180 -5.74 14.64 -6.34
N GLN A 181 -5.13 13.49 -6.64
CA GLN A 181 -4.40 13.32 -7.90
C GLN A 181 -5.37 13.17 -9.08
N LEU A 182 -5.05 13.79 -10.22
CA LEU A 182 -5.81 13.64 -11.46
C LEU A 182 -5.76 12.19 -11.94
N SER A 183 -6.89 11.49 -11.99
CA SER A 183 -6.95 10.16 -12.60
C SER A 183 -7.01 10.26 -14.12
N LYS A 184 -6.49 9.25 -14.81
CA LYS A 184 -6.68 9.07 -16.27
C LYS A 184 -8.16 9.01 -16.66
N GLU A 185 -9.02 8.40 -15.82
CA GLU A 185 -10.46 8.37 -16.06
C GLU A 185 -11.11 9.76 -15.95
N ASP A 186 -10.61 10.66 -15.09
CA ASP A 186 -11.06 12.05 -14.99
C ASP A 186 -10.49 12.93 -16.09
N ALA A 187 -9.24 12.70 -16.50
CA ALA A 187 -8.66 13.33 -17.68
C ALA A 187 -9.43 12.96 -18.96
N MET A 188 -9.86 11.70 -19.11
CA MET A 188 -10.74 11.28 -20.21
C MET A 188 -12.09 12.01 -20.20
N LYS A 189 -12.73 12.20 -19.04
CA LYS A 189 -13.99 12.99 -18.94
C LYS A 189 -13.77 14.47 -19.27
N ALA A 190 -12.61 15.02 -18.92
CA ALA A 190 -12.24 16.41 -19.16
C ALA A 190 -11.76 16.67 -20.59
N TRP A 191 -11.24 15.66 -21.28
CA TRP A 191 -10.92 15.70 -22.71
C TRP A 191 -12.17 15.48 -23.55
N ASP A 192 -12.97 14.48 -23.19
CA ASP A 192 -14.19 14.06 -23.87
C ASP A 192 -15.40 14.06 -22.91
N PRO A 193 -16.18 15.15 -22.89
CA PRO A 193 -17.41 15.24 -22.11
C PRO A 193 -18.48 14.19 -22.47
N THR A 194 -18.44 13.62 -23.69
CA THR A 194 -19.37 12.55 -24.11
C THR A 194 -19.05 11.21 -23.45
N ARG A 195 -17.85 11.07 -22.85
CA ARG A 195 -17.31 9.85 -22.24
C ARG A 195 -17.10 8.67 -23.21
N ARG A 196 -17.17 8.92 -24.52
CA ARG A 196 -16.87 7.93 -25.58
C ARG A 196 -15.47 7.35 -25.41
N MET A 197 -14.44 8.19 -25.24
CA MET A 197 -13.05 7.76 -24.99
C MET A 197 -12.94 6.87 -23.74
N LEU A 198 -13.62 7.25 -22.65
CA LEU A 198 -13.63 6.47 -21.40
C LEU A 198 -14.34 5.12 -21.56
N ASN A 199 -15.43 5.07 -22.34
CA ASN A 199 -16.15 3.85 -22.65
C ASN A 199 -15.33 2.93 -23.57
N ILE A 200 -14.59 3.48 -24.54
CA ILE A 200 -13.64 2.71 -25.35
C ILE A 200 -12.55 2.12 -24.44
N TYR A 201 -11.91 2.93 -23.61
CA TYR A 201 -10.83 2.51 -22.71
C TYR A 201 -11.23 1.41 -21.70
N ARG A 202 -12.51 1.34 -21.31
CA ARG A 202 -13.03 0.25 -20.45
C ARG A 202 -13.03 -1.11 -21.14
N VAL A 203 -13.33 -1.14 -22.44
CA VAL A 203 -13.35 -2.35 -23.28
C VAL A 203 -11.95 -2.65 -23.83
N ARG A 204 -11.19 -1.60 -24.18
CA ARG A 204 -9.86 -1.63 -24.81
C ARG A 204 -8.87 -0.83 -23.96
N SER A 205 -8.21 -1.48 -23.01
CA SER A 205 -7.49 -0.84 -21.90
C SER A 205 -6.11 -0.26 -22.23
N GLY A 206 -5.83 0.01 -23.51
CA GLY A 206 -4.68 0.82 -23.95
C GLY A 206 -5.09 2.28 -24.11
N LEU A 207 -4.24 3.22 -23.67
CA LEU A 207 -4.50 4.66 -23.86
C LEU A 207 -4.46 5.01 -25.35
N ASP A 208 -3.44 4.53 -26.07
CA ASP A 208 -3.24 4.74 -27.52
C ASP A 208 -4.47 4.31 -28.32
N GLU A 209 -4.96 3.07 -28.16
CA GLU A 209 -6.15 2.55 -28.86
C GLU A 209 -7.42 3.35 -28.52
N ALA A 210 -7.61 3.73 -27.26
CA ALA A 210 -8.77 4.54 -26.86
C ALA A 210 -8.72 5.98 -27.39
N ALA A 211 -7.52 6.55 -27.53
CA ALA A 211 -7.27 7.84 -28.14
C ALA A 211 -7.46 7.79 -29.66
N THR A 212 -6.81 6.86 -30.37
CA THR A 212 -6.92 6.70 -31.82
C THR A 212 -8.35 6.40 -32.25
N ALA A 213 -9.09 5.54 -31.53
CA ALA A 213 -10.49 5.28 -31.83
C ALA A 213 -11.42 6.47 -31.50
N PHE A 214 -11.04 7.34 -30.56
CA PHE A 214 -11.74 8.60 -30.31
C PHE A 214 -11.46 9.64 -31.41
N ASP A 215 -10.20 9.84 -31.80
CA ASP A 215 -9.77 10.76 -32.85
C ASP A 215 -10.35 10.35 -34.22
N ALA A 216 -10.31 9.05 -34.55
CA ALA A 216 -10.94 8.46 -35.73
C ALA A 216 -12.48 8.38 -35.67
N GLY A 217 -13.11 9.01 -34.68
CA GLY A 217 -14.55 9.24 -34.65
C GLY A 217 -15.44 8.03 -34.35
N VAL A 218 -14.90 6.87 -33.95
CA VAL A 218 -15.64 5.59 -33.85
C VAL A 218 -16.89 5.70 -32.96
N THR A 219 -18.05 5.37 -33.52
CA THR A 219 -19.36 5.38 -32.86
C THR A 219 -19.97 3.97 -32.76
N GLY A 220 -21.02 3.81 -31.94
CA GLY A 220 -21.76 2.56 -31.78
C GLY A 220 -21.25 1.67 -30.64
N THR A 221 -21.59 0.38 -30.70
CA THR A 221 -21.26 -0.61 -29.67
C THR A 221 -19.77 -0.92 -29.68
N ILE A 222 -19.05 -0.54 -28.62
CA ILE A 222 -17.64 -0.85 -28.51
C ILE A 222 -17.45 -2.33 -28.15
N VAL A 223 -16.89 -3.09 -29.09
CA VAL A 223 -16.45 -4.48 -28.88
C VAL A 223 -14.95 -4.55 -28.55
N PRO A 224 -14.49 -5.63 -27.87
CA PRO A 224 -13.07 -5.96 -27.72
C PRO A 224 -12.34 -6.09 -29.08
N ARG A 225 -11.02 -6.28 -29.02
CA ARG A 225 -10.17 -6.48 -30.20
C ARG A 225 -9.02 -7.41 -29.82
N ILE A 226 -8.73 -8.40 -30.67
CA ILE A 226 -7.56 -9.28 -30.50
C ILE A 226 -6.28 -8.44 -30.49
N GLY A 227 -5.37 -8.76 -29.58
CA GLY A 227 -4.13 -8.00 -29.38
C GLY A 227 -4.34 -6.67 -28.64
N THR A 228 -5.51 -6.44 -28.03
CA THR A 228 -5.78 -5.27 -27.19
C THR A 228 -6.29 -5.71 -25.81
N PRO A 229 -5.58 -5.42 -24.70
CA PRO A 229 -5.97 -5.92 -23.38
C PRO A 229 -7.32 -5.35 -22.91
N ILE A 230 -8.20 -6.21 -22.40
CA ILE A 230 -9.49 -5.83 -21.80
C ILE A 230 -9.26 -5.40 -20.34
N GLY A 231 -9.99 -4.38 -19.88
CA GLY A 231 -9.82 -3.79 -18.55
C GLY A 231 -10.14 -4.75 -17.40
N ILE A 232 -9.11 -5.15 -16.64
CA ILE A 232 -9.22 -6.05 -15.48
C ILE A 232 -10.19 -5.46 -14.42
N PRO A 233 -11.20 -6.22 -13.97
CA PRO A 233 -12.12 -5.77 -12.93
C PRO A 233 -11.41 -5.39 -11.63
N LYS A 234 -11.75 -4.21 -11.10
CA LYS A 234 -11.44 -3.87 -9.70
C LYS A 234 -12.25 -4.79 -8.77
N SER A 235 -11.72 -5.05 -7.59
CA SER A 235 -12.32 -6.02 -6.67
C SER A 235 -12.24 -5.53 -5.24
N GLU A 236 -13.34 -5.63 -4.52
CA GLU A 236 -13.43 -5.26 -3.11
C GLU A 236 -12.80 -6.31 -2.19
N LYS A 237 -12.49 -5.90 -0.96
CA LYS A 237 -11.87 -6.77 0.05
C LYS A 237 -12.91 -7.22 1.07
N GLY A 238 -13.24 -8.51 1.06
CA GLY A 238 -14.04 -9.13 2.12
C GLY A 238 -13.31 -9.07 3.45
N ARG A 239 -13.94 -8.48 4.48
CA ARG A 239 -13.36 -8.29 5.83
C ARG A 239 -13.88 -9.26 6.89
N ALA A 240 -14.84 -10.09 6.49
CA ALA A 240 -15.43 -11.26 7.14
C ALA A 240 -16.34 -11.94 6.08
N CYS A 241 -16.95 -13.09 6.39
CA CYS A 241 -17.88 -13.74 5.46
C CYS A 241 -19.15 -12.90 5.25
N LEU A 242 -19.83 -12.48 6.32
CA LEU A 242 -21.03 -11.64 6.23
C LEU A 242 -20.77 -10.31 5.49
N HIS A 243 -19.60 -9.68 5.73
CA HIS A 243 -19.18 -8.47 5.00
C HIS A 243 -18.96 -8.73 3.49
N ALA A 244 -18.54 -9.93 3.11
CA ALA A 244 -18.37 -10.27 1.69
C ALA A 244 -19.72 -10.48 0.99
N LEU A 245 -20.71 -11.03 1.69
CA LEU A 245 -22.10 -11.15 1.23
C LEU A 245 -22.80 -9.77 1.14
N GLU A 246 -22.60 -8.92 2.15
CA GLU A 246 -23.22 -7.58 2.23
C GLU A 246 -22.86 -6.66 1.05
N ILE A 247 -21.64 -6.78 0.50
CA ILE A 247 -21.22 -6.07 -0.74
C ILE A 247 -22.06 -6.51 -1.95
N LEU A 248 -22.47 -7.79 -2.01
CA LEU A 248 -23.19 -8.40 -3.11
C LEU A 248 -24.69 -8.58 -2.85
N LYS A 249 -25.25 -8.04 -1.76
CA LYS A 249 -26.64 -8.25 -1.33
C LYS A 249 -27.74 -7.89 -2.35
N ALA A 250 -27.41 -7.11 -3.38
CA ALA A 250 -28.30 -6.77 -4.48
C ALA A 250 -28.36 -7.85 -5.59
N SER A 251 -27.48 -8.85 -5.51
CA SER A 251 -27.45 -10.05 -6.36
C SER A 251 -28.40 -11.10 -5.79
N LYS A 252 -29.07 -11.86 -6.67
CA LYS A 252 -29.92 -12.98 -6.24
C LYS A 252 -29.09 -14.22 -5.88
N GLU A 253 -27.97 -14.40 -6.56
CA GLU A 253 -27.14 -15.60 -6.56
C GLU A 253 -25.68 -15.21 -6.78
N ILE A 254 -24.80 -15.72 -5.92
CA ILE A 254 -23.35 -15.56 -6.09
C ILE A 254 -22.69 -16.91 -6.38
N TRP A 255 -21.58 -16.84 -7.09
CA TRP A 255 -20.63 -17.92 -7.26
C TRP A 255 -19.35 -17.58 -6.52
N VAL A 256 -18.89 -18.55 -5.72
CA VAL A 256 -17.71 -18.46 -4.87
C VAL A 256 -16.62 -19.31 -5.51
N GLU A 257 -15.67 -18.68 -6.19
CA GLU A 257 -14.53 -19.35 -6.81
C GLU A 257 -13.36 -19.49 -5.81
N THR A 258 -12.61 -20.58 -5.91
CA THR A 258 -11.27 -20.69 -5.30
C THR A 258 -10.34 -19.66 -5.92
N LYS A 259 -9.63 -18.88 -5.09
CA LYS A 259 -8.54 -18.00 -5.57
C LYS A 259 -7.21 -18.75 -5.56
N TYR A 260 -6.86 -19.29 -6.71
CA TYR A 260 -5.55 -19.89 -6.99
C TYR A 260 -4.42 -18.86 -6.91
N ASP A 261 -3.23 -19.29 -6.53
CA ASP A 261 -2.08 -18.43 -6.25
C ASP A 261 -1.08 -18.39 -7.42
N GLY A 262 -1.38 -17.56 -8.43
CA GLY A 262 -0.62 -17.54 -9.68
C GLY A 262 -0.43 -16.15 -10.30
N GLU A 263 0.06 -16.12 -11.53
CA GLU A 263 0.13 -14.91 -12.35
C GLU A 263 -0.99 -14.88 -13.40
N ARG A 264 -1.99 -14.01 -13.22
CA ARG A 264 -3.06 -13.80 -14.20
C ARG A 264 -2.54 -13.58 -15.62
N ALA A 265 -3.08 -14.37 -16.55
CA ALA A 265 -2.87 -14.29 -17.99
C ALA A 265 -4.22 -14.03 -18.68
N GLN A 266 -4.34 -12.92 -19.40
CA GLN A 266 -5.44 -12.69 -20.31
C GLN A 266 -4.98 -13.12 -21.71
N ILE A 267 -5.60 -14.17 -22.24
CA ILE A 267 -5.11 -14.94 -23.37
C ILE A 267 -6.02 -14.66 -24.56
N HIS A 268 -5.46 -14.05 -25.60
CA HIS A 268 -6.11 -13.79 -26.88
C HIS A 268 -5.64 -14.87 -27.86
N VAL A 269 -6.56 -15.54 -28.54
CA VAL A 269 -6.24 -16.49 -29.60
C VAL A 269 -7.05 -16.14 -30.84
N GLN A 270 -6.39 -16.11 -31.99
CA GLN A 270 -7.00 -15.92 -33.30
C GLN A 270 -6.57 -17.04 -34.23
N ILE A 271 -7.53 -17.61 -34.94
CA ILE A 271 -7.32 -18.54 -36.05
C ILE A 271 -7.10 -17.69 -37.30
N LEU A 272 -5.99 -17.94 -37.99
CA LEU A 272 -5.65 -17.27 -39.26
C LEU A 272 -6.20 -18.08 -40.44
N ASP A 273 -6.34 -17.44 -41.60
CA ASP A 273 -6.85 -18.07 -42.83
C ASP A 273 -6.03 -19.30 -43.27
N SER A 274 -4.78 -19.40 -42.82
CA SER A 274 -3.90 -20.56 -43.02
C SER A 274 -4.13 -21.72 -42.02
N GLY A 275 -5.24 -21.71 -41.27
CA GLY A 275 -5.57 -22.67 -40.21
C GLY A 275 -4.71 -22.59 -38.94
N ARG A 276 -3.66 -21.75 -38.91
CA ARG A 276 -2.72 -21.65 -37.78
C ARG A 276 -3.23 -20.68 -36.71
N SER A 277 -2.93 -20.98 -35.45
CA SER A 277 -3.37 -20.21 -34.28
C SER A 277 -2.31 -19.19 -33.81
N ARG A 278 -2.67 -17.91 -33.83
CA ARG A 278 -1.90 -16.78 -33.27
C ARG A 278 -2.35 -16.52 -31.84
N ILE A 279 -1.43 -16.64 -30.88
CA ILE A 279 -1.67 -16.37 -29.46
C ILE A 279 -1.06 -15.01 -29.08
N THR A 280 -1.73 -14.26 -28.20
CA THR A 280 -1.19 -13.04 -27.56
C THR A 280 -1.60 -13.03 -26.08
N ILE A 281 -0.65 -12.80 -25.17
CA ILE A 281 -0.88 -12.98 -23.71
C ILE A 281 -0.54 -11.71 -22.95
N PHE A 282 -1.57 -11.04 -22.42
CA PHE A 282 -1.41 -9.87 -21.58
C PHE A 282 -1.29 -10.25 -20.11
N SER A 283 -0.27 -9.69 -19.47
CA SER A 283 -0.06 -9.80 -18.03
C SER A 283 -0.99 -8.85 -17.25
N LYS A 284 -1.09 -9.04 -15.92
CA LYS A 284 -1.84 -8.15 -15.00
C LYS A 284 -1.50 -6.65 -15.15
N SER A 285 -0.29 -6.29 -15.60
CA SER A 285 0.13 -4.91 -15.85
C SER A 285 -0.17 -4.40 -17.27
N LYS A 286 -1.01 -5.11 -18.03
CA LYS A 286 -1.34 -4.88 -19.45
C LYS A 286 -0.15 -4.95 -20.43
N ARG A 287 1.07 -5.27 -19.96
CA ARG A 287 2.22 -5.52 -20.84
C ARG A 287 1.99 -6.82 -21.63
N ASP A 288 2.22 -6.79 -22.94
CA ASP A 288 2.36 -7.98 -23.76
C ASP A 288 3.49 -8.84 -23.20
N SER A 289 3.15 -10.08 -22.87
CA SER A 289 4.01 -11.08 -22.28
C SER A 289 3.93 -12.42 -23.03
N THR A 290 3.51 -12.38 -24.30
CA THR A 290 3.32 -13.54 -25.18
C THR A 290 4.56 -14.42 -25.23
N TRP A 291 5.73 -13.80 -25.38
CA TRP A 291 7.02 -14.50 -25.44
C TRP A 291 7.63 -14.78 -24.06
N ASP A 292 7.39 -13.92 -23.07
CA ASP A 292 7.69 -14.22 -21.66
C ASP A 292 6.97 -15.51 -21.19
N ARG A 293 5.72 -15.73 -21.63
CA ARG A 293 4.86 -16.86 -21.27
C ARG A 293 4.79 -17.94 -22.35
N TYR A 294 5.87 -18.15 -23.13
CA TYR A 294 5.83 -19.12 -24.23
C TYR A 294 5.48 -20.56 -23.76
N GLY A 295 5.94 -20.97 -22.57
CA GLY A 295 5.71 -22.31 -22.02
C GLY A 295 4.24 -22.77 -21.93
N ILE A 296 3.26 -21.85 -21.89
CA ILE A 296 1.83 -22.20 -21.87
C ILE A 296 1.16 -22.18 -23.26
N HIS A 297 1.86 -21.87 -24.35
CA HIS A 297 1.26 -21.81 -25.69
C HIS A 297 0.72 -23.17 -26.16
N GLY A 298 1.43 -24.26 -25.88
CA GLY A 298 0.94 -25.62 -26.16
C GLY A 298 -0.33 -25.95 -25.38
N VAL A 299 -0.32 -25.67 -24.06
CA VAL A 299 -1.45 -25.88 -23.15
C VAL A 299 -2.70 -25.10 -23.62
N VAL A 300 -2.54 -23.87 -24.09
CA VAL A 300 -3.64 -23.05 -24.65
C VAL A 300 -4.25 -23.69 -25.90
N ARG A 301 -3.43 -24.23 -26.80
CA ARG A 301 -3.93 -24.85 -28.05
C ARG A 301 -4.64 -26.16 -27.76
N GLU A 302 -4.00 -27.04 -27.00
CA GLU A 302 -4.55 -28.34 -26.60
C GLU A 302 -5.89 -28.18 -25.87
N ALA A 303 -5.97 -27.24 -24.91
CA ALA A 303 -7.20 -26.93 -24.18
C ALA A 303 -8.31 -26.30 -25.05
N LEU A 304 -8.02 -25.88 -26.28
CA LEU A 304 -8.99 -25.38 -27.27
C LEU A 304 -9.29 -26.38 -28.40
N GLY A 305 -8.66 -27.56 -28.42
CA GLY A 305 -8.74 -28.51 -29.54
C GLY A 305 -8.00 -28.05 -30.80
N LEU A 306 -6.99 -27.18 -30.65
CA LEU A 306 -6.18 -26.62 -31.73
C LEU A 306 -4.82 -27.33 -31.85
N SER A 307 -4.33 -27.47 -33.09
CA SER A 307 -2.97 -27.93 -33.40
C SER A 307 -2.00 -26.75 -33.60
N GLU A 308 -0.69 -27.00 -33.55
CA GLU A 308 0.33 -26.04 -34.05
C GLU A 308 0.43 -26.06 -35.58
N GLU A 309 0.27 -27.24 -36.20
CA GLU A 309 0.29 -27.40 -37.67
C GLU A 309 -1.08 -27.84 -38.22
N PRO A 310 -1.47 -27.38 -39.43
CA PRO A 310 -2.77 -27.70 -40.01
C PRO A 310 -2.85 -29.18 -40.36
N SER A 311 -3.68 -29.93 -39.64
CA SER A 311 -3.96 -31.33 -39.91
C SER A 311 -4.79 -31.49 -41.19
N LEU A 312 -4.38 -32.41 -42.07
CA LEU A 312 -5.18 -32.82 -43.22
C LEU A 312 -6.41 -33.64 -42.83
N ASP A 313 -6.41 -34.24 -41.62
CA ASP A 313 -7.57 -34.95 -41.07
C ASP A 313 -8.71 -33.98 -40.73
N SER A 314 -9.89 -34.24 -41.29
CA SER A 314 -11.11 -33.43 -41.13
C SER A 314 -11.80 -33.57 -39.76
N SER A 315 -11.06 -33.99 -38.72
CA SER A 315 -11.55 -34.29 -37.37
C SER A 315 -11.16 -33.20 -36.37
N SER A 316 -11.38 -31.93 -36.74
CA SER A 316 -11.07 -30.82 -35.84
C SER A 316 -12.06 -30.78 -34.67
N THR A 317 -11.56 -30.93 -33.45
CA THR A 317 -12.37 -30.77 -32.21
C THR A 317 -12.42 -29.32 -31.72
N ALA A 318 -11.87 -28.38 -32.51
CA ALA A 318 -11.80 -26.96 -32.19
C ALA A 318 -13.20 -26.35 -32.07
N ARG A 319 -13.47 -25.70 -30.91
CA ARG A 319 -14.77 -25.08 -30.61
C ARG A 319 -14.80 -23.56 -30.86
N VAL A 320 -13.69 -23.03 -31.36
CA VAL A 320 -13.51 -21.64 -31.81
C VAL A 320 -13.32 -21.67 -33.33
N LYS A 321 -13.94 -20.72 -34.04
CA LYS A 321 -13.91 -20.62 -35.50
C LYS A 321 -13.06 -19.44 -35.98
N THR A 322 -13.10 -18.30 -35.29
CA THR A 322 -12.32 -17.11 -35.66
C THR A 322 -11.39 -16.65 -34.53
N ASP A 323 -11.94 -16.34 -33.36
CA ASP A 323 -11.16 -15.80 -32.24
C ASP A 323 -11.80 -16.09 -30.87
N VAL A 324 -10.99 -15.97 -29.82
CA VAL A 324 -11.43 -16.09 -28.43
C VAL A 324 -10.55 -15.25 -27.51
N ILE A 325 -11.13 -14.68 -26.46
CA ILE A 325 -10.39 -14.02 -25.37
C ILE A 325 -10.77 -14.66 -24.05
N LEU A 326 -9.77 -15.24 -23.37
CA LEU A 326 -9.88 -16.02 -22.15
C LEU A 326 -9.20 -15.31 -20.97
N ASP A 327 -9.66 -15.60 -19.76
CA ASP A 327 -9.11 -15.09 -18.51
C ASP A 327 -8.74 -16.29 -17.61
N ALA A 328 -7.45 -16.43 -17.29
CA ALA A 328 -6.90 -17.56 -16.55
C ALA A 328 -5.81 -17.13 -15.55
N GLU A 329 -5.62 -17.90 -14.48
CA GLU A 329 -4.48 -17.77 -13.58
C GLU A 329 -3.40 -18.79 -14.00
N MET A 330 -2.18 -18.33 -14.31
CA MET A 330 -1.05 -19.21 -14.64
C MET A 330 -0.35 -19.64 -13.35
N VAL A 331 -0.20 -20.94 -13.16
CA VAL A 331 0.29 -21.56 -11.92
C VAL A 331 1.45 -22.53 -12.20
N ALA A 332 2.22 -22.87 -11.16
CA ALA A 332 3.21 -23.94 -11.21
C ALA A 332 2.58 -25.25 -10.75
N TRP A 333 2.82 -26.35 -11.45
CA TRP A 333 2.42 -27.70 -11.05
C TRP A 333 3.64 -28.56 -10.66
N HIS A 334 3.39 -29.59 -9.86
CA HIS A 334 4.32 -30.63 -9.45
C HIS A 334 3.51 -31.90 -9.12
N GLY A 335 3.61 -32.93 -9.96
CA GLY A 335 2.61 -33.99 -10.06
C GLY A 335 1.19 -33.43 -10.18
N ASP A 336 0.23 -34.04 -9.48
CA ASP A 336 -1.18 -33.61 -9.45
C ASP A 336 -1.48 -32.49 -8.44
N ASN A 337 -0.50 -31.65 -8.10
CA ASN A 337 -0.68 -30.52 -7.18
C ASN A 337 -0.10 -29.23 -7.73
N ILE A 338 -0.73 -28.11 -7.39
CA ILE A 338 -0.19 -26.76 -7.61
C ILE A 338 0.89 -26.48 -6.56
N ASP A 339 2.11 -26.13 -6.99
CA ASP A 339 3.24 -25.77 -6.12
C ASP A 339 3.27 -24.25 -5.83
N GLU A 340 4.11 -23.83 -4.88
CA GLU A 340 4.18 -22.46 -4.38
C GLU A 340 4.45 -21.42 -5.47
N PHE A 341 3.73 -20.28 -5.42
CA PHE A 341 3.83 -19.14 -6.36
C PHE A 341 5.27 -18.74 -6.77
N TRP A 342 6.25 -18.81 -5.86
CA TRP A 342 7.62 -18.40 -6.15
C TRP A 342 8.33 -19.29 -7.19
N ARG A 343 7.84 -20.52 -7.43
CA ARG A 343 8.30 -21.42 -8.52
C ARG A 343 8.04 -20.86 -9.91
N ILE A 344 6.89 -20.19 -10.10
CA ILE A 344 6.41 -19.70 -11.40
C ILE A 344 7.47 -18.84 -12.08
N ARG A 345 8.20 -18.03 -11.32
CA ARG A 345 9.24 -17.14 -11.84
C ARG A 345 10.35 -17.90 -12.59
N ALA A 346 10.86 -18.99 -12.02
CA ALA A 346 11.95 -19.77 -12.63
C ALA A 346 11.46 -20.51 -13.88
N LEU A 347 10.29 -21.15 -13.80
CA LEU A 347 9.65 -21.82 -14.94
C LEU A 347 9.39 -20.86 -16.09
N VAL A 348 8.97 -19.61 -15.81
CA VAL A 348 8.83 -18.54 -16.80
C VAL A 348 10.19 -18.10 -17.36
N GLU A 349 11.23 -17.96 -16.53
CA GLU A 349 12.56 -17.54 -16.99
C GLU A 349 13.25 -18.61 -17.86
N HIS A 350 13.01 -19.90 -17.61
CA HIS A 350 13.50 -20.99 -18.48
C HIS A 350 12.65 -21.14 -19.77
N THR A 351 11.30 -21.14 -19.65
CA THR A 351 10.40 -21.39 -20.81
C THR A 351 10.12 -20.16 -21.69
N ALA A 352 10.50 -18.95 -21.26
CA ALA A 352 10.39 -17.75 -22.08
C ALA A 352 11.22 -17.85 -23.37
N ARG A 353 10.77 -17.16 -24.42
CA ARG A 353 11.57 -16.86 -25.62
C ARG A 353 11.91 -15.36 -25.66
N GLY A 354 13.11 -15.02 -26.12
CA GLY A 354 13.59 -13.63 -26.17
C GLY A 354 14.18 -13.13 -24.84
N VAL A 355 14.04 -11.83 -24.54
CA VAL A 355 14.88 -11.10 -23.57
C VAL A 355 14.73 -11.56 -22.11
N ARG A 356 13.66 -12.30 -21.76
CA ARG A 356 13.48 -12.89 -20.42
C ARG A 356 14.05 -14.32 -20.30
N HIS A 357 14.37 -14.98 -21.42
CA HIS A 357 14.94 -16.31 -21.40
C HIS A 357 16.28 -16.31 -20.64
N GLN A 358 16.43 -17.23 -19.70
CA GLN A 358 17.72 -17.59 -19.11
C GLN A 358 17.98 -19.05 -19.47
N PRO A 359 19.08 -19.37 -20.18
CA PRO A 359 19.48 -20.76 -20.35
C PRO A 359 19.86 -21.35 -18.99
N GLU A 360 19.69 -22.66 -18.82
CA GLU A 360 20.07 -23.30 -17.57
C GLU A 360 21.57 -23.11 -17.29
N PRO A 361 21.95 -22.80 -16.04
CA PRO A 361 23.35 -22.59 -15.70
C PRO A 361 24.10 -23.92 -15.83
N ASN A 362 25.08 -23.95 -16.74
CA ASN A 362 25.91 -25.11 -17.08
C ASN A 362 26.93 -25.48 -15.97
N VAL A 363 26.54 -25.30 -14.70
CA VAL A 363 27.36 -25.41 -13.50
C VAL A 363 26.98 -26.71 -12.81
N PRO A 364 27.92 -27.67 -12.60
CA PRO A 364 27.62 -28.89 -11.85
C PRO A 364 27.17 -28.53 -10.43
N PRO A 365 26.28 -29.31 -9.79
CA PRO A 365 25.64 -28.94 -8.53
C PRO A 365 26.68 -28.76 -7.40
N VAL A 366 27.06 -27.50 -7.18
CA VAL A 366 28.00 -27.11 -6.11
C VAL A 366 27.41 -27.53 -4.76
N ASN A 367 28.23 -28.17 -3.93
CA ASN A 367 27.88 -28.85 -2.67
C ASN A 367 27.20 -27.96 -1.61
N TYR A 368 25.95 -27.58 -1.89
CA TYR A 368 25.00 -26.97 -1.00
C TYR A 368 23.77 -27.88 -0.97
N SER A 369 23.56 -28.58 0.14
CA SER A 369 22.46 -29.52 0.32
C SER A 369 21.11 -28.80 0.41
N GLN A 370 20.58 -28.35 -0.74
CA GLN A 370 19.33 -27.60 -0.82
C GLN A 370 18.12 -28.55 -0.70
N ALA A 371 17.84 -29.06 0.51
CA ALA A 371 16.74 -30.00 0.80
C ALA A 371 15.30 -29.43 0.63
N SER A 372 15.12 -28.46 -0.27
CA SER A 372 13.82 -28.00 -0.82
C SER A 372 13.92 -27.55 -2.29
N LEU A 373 15.06 -27.84 -2.93
CA LEU A 373 15.42 -27.60 -4.34
C LEU A 373 16.22 -28.80 -4.93
N MET A 374 16.35 -29.89 -4.15
CA MET A 374 17.08 -31.13 -4.47
C MET A 374 16.29 -32.38 -4.05
N THR A 375 15.07 -32.21 -3.53
CA THR A 375 14.10 -33.31 -3.31
C THR A 375 13.27 -33.56 -4.56
N ASP A 376 13.95 -33.47 -5.71
CA ASP A 376 13.39 -33.39 -7.06
C ASP A 376 14.17 -34.40 -7.93
N VAL A 377 14.06 -35.68 -7.59
CA VAL A 377 14.72 -36.79 -8.33
C VAL A 377 14.08 -37.01 -9.72
N SER A 378 12.94 -36.36 -9.94
CA SER A 378 12.43 -35.94 -11.25
C SER A 378 11.83 -34.54 -11.04
N ASP A 379 12.39 -33.49 -11.66
CA ASP A 379 11.76 -32.16 -11.64
C ASP A 379 10.64 -32.13 -12.69
N ASP A 380 9.48 -32.68 -12.35
CA ASP A 380 8.29 -32.75 -13.20
C ASP A 380 7.56 -31.41 -13.36
N ARG A 381 8.14 -30.32 -12.82
CA ARG A 381 7.49 -29.02 -12.70
C ARG A 381 7.29 -28.34 -14.04
N HIS A 382 6.08 -27.83 -14.21
CA HIS A 382 5.68 -27.14 -15.43
C HIS A 382 4.65 -26.03 -15.14
N LEU A 383 4.40 -25.19 -16.14
CA LEU A 383 3.37 -24.16 -16.07
C LEU A 383 2.02 -24.74 -16.51
N GLY A 384 0.98 -24.48 -15.73
CA GLY A 384 -0.40 -24.82 -16.06
C GLY A 384 -1.33 -23.61 -15.98
N LEU A 385 -2.58 -23.81 -16.39
CA LEU A 385 -3.61 -22.78 -16.45
C LEU A 385 -4.85 -23.17 -15.64
N VAL A 386 -5.40 -22.20 -14.93
CA VAL A 386 -6.71 -22.29 -14.26
C VAL A 386 -7.66 -21.26 -14.88
N PHE A 387 -8.57 -21.71 -15.75
CA PHE A 387 -9.50 -20.86 -16.50
C PHE A 387 -10.71 -20.44 -15.65
N PHE A 388 -11.05 -19.14 -15.65
CA PHE A 388 -12.13 -18.59 -14.80
C PHE A 388 -13.09 -17.60 -15.49
N ASP A 389 -12.79 -17.11 -16.70
CA ASP A 389 -13.74 -16.29 -17.48
C ASP A 389 -13.47 -16.36 -19.00
N ILE A 390 -14.47 -16.00 -19.80
CA ILE A 390 -14.38 -15.87 -21.27
C ILE A 390 -15.05 -14.55 -21.69
N LEU A 391 -14.34 -13.76 -22.48
CA LEU A 391 -14.61 -12.33 -22.69
C LEU A 391 -15.07 -12.03 -24.12
N MET A 392 -14.70 -12.90 -25.06
CA MET A 392 -15.05 -12.88 -26.47
C MET A 392 -14.96 -14.30 -27.02
N LEU A 393 -15.85 -14.65 -27.94
CA LEU A 393 -15.85 -15.91 -28.70
C LEU A 393 -16.41 -15.63 -30.10
N ASP A 394 -15.74 -16.14 -31.14
CA ASP A 394 -16.10 -15.95 -32.55
C ASP A 394 -16.44 -14.49 -32.88
N SER A 395 -15.51 -13.59 -32.54
CA SER A 395 -15.60 -12.12 -32.68
C SER A 395 -16.77 -11.46 -31.94
N THR A 396 -17.54 -12.22 -31.15
CA THR A 396 -18.70 -11.76 -30.39
C THR A 396 -18.28 -11.35 -28.98
N SER A 397 -18.60 -10.12 -28.57
CA SER A 397 -18.30 -9.61 -27.23
C SER A 397 -19.18 -10.28 -26.17
N LEU A 398 -18.56 -10.89 -25.15
CA LEU A 398 -19.26 -11.46 -24.01
C LEU A 398 -19.28 -10.53 -22.78
N LEU A 399 -18.68 -9.33 -22.86
CA LEU A 399 -18.53 -8.46 -21.68
C LEU A 399 -19.84 -8.06 -20.99
N SER A 400 -20.92 -7.90 -21.75
CA SER A 400 -22.27 -7.61 -21.22
C SER A 400 -23.08 -8.86 -20.84
N VAL A 401 -22.57 -10.07 -21.11
CA VAL A 401 -23.24 -11.33 -20.81
C VAL A 401 -23.06 -11.68 -19.33
N PRO A 402 -24.11 -12.16 -18.61
CA PRO A 402 -24.01 -12.59 -17.22
C PRO A 402 -22.88 -13.58 -16.95
N TYR A 403 -22.22 -13.47 -15.79
CA TYR A 403 -21.10 -14.35 -15.43
C TYR A 403 -21.47 -15.84 -15.46
N SER A 404 -22.66 -16.22 -15.00
CA SER A 404 -23.13 -17.62 -15.06
C SER A 404 -23.15 -18.15 -16.51
N SER A 405 -23.65 -17.35 -17.46
CA SER A 405 -23.65 -17.67 -18.89
C SER A 405 -22.24 -17.67 -19.49
N ARG A 406 -21.37 -16.70 -19.16
CA ARG A 406 -19.97 -16.71 -19.63
C ARG A 406 -19.23 -17.96 -19.14
N ARG A 407 -19.38 -18.32 -17.86
CA ARG A 407 -18.73 -19.49 -17.27
C ARG A 407 -19.22 -20.81 -17.89
N ALA A 408 -20.49 -20.90 -18.27
CA ALA A 408 -21.03 -22.03 -19.03
C ALA A 408 -20.50 -22.08 -20.47
N ILE A 409 -20.32 -20.94 -21.15
CA ILE A 409 -19.66 -20.87 -22.47
C ILE A 409 -18.18 -21.29 -22.36
N LEU A 410 -17.48 -20.87 -21.31
CA LEU A 410 -16.10 -21.31 -21.04
C LEU A 410 -16.01 -22.83 -20.87
N GLU A 411 -16.95 -23.42 -20.14
CA GLU A 411 -17.09 -24.88 -19.93
C GLU A 411 -17.50 -25.62 -21.21
N SER A 412 -18.16 -24.96 -22.16
CA SER A 412 -18.50 -25.53 -23.47
C SER A 412 -17.41 -25.34 -24.53
N VAL A 413 -16.42 -24.47 -24.32
CA VAL A 413 -15.32 -24.19 -25.27
C VAL A 413 -14.03 -24.93 -24.90
N ILE A 414 -13.64 -24.94 -23.63
CA ILE A 414 -12.36 -25.49 -23.15
C ILE A 414 -12.48 -27.00 -22.89
N GLN A 415 -11.45 -27.75 -23.32
CA GLN A 415 -11.21 -29.14 -22.97
C GLN A 415 -10.26 -29.19 -21.76
N PRO A 416 -10.70 -29.66 -20.57
CA PRO A 416 -9.82 -29.76 -19.41
C PRO A 416 -8.75 -30.83 -19.58
N ILE A 417 -7.52 -30.48 -19.23
CA ILE A 417 -6.36 -31.37 -19.25
C ILE A 417 -5.91 -31.56 -17.79
N PRO A 418 -5.98 -32.79 -17.24
CA PRO A 418 -5.50 -33.08 -15.89
C PRO A 418 -4.10 -32.51 -15.65
N SER A 419 -3.95 -31.83 -14.51
CA SER A 419 -2.69 -31.23 -14.02
C SER A 419 -2.04 -30.19 -14.95
N ARG A 420 -2.67 -29.78 -16.06
CA ARG A 420 -2.16 -28.75 -16.99
C ARG A 420 -3.14 -27.64 -17.33
N ALA A 421 -4.43 -27.95 -17.54
CA ALA A 421 -5.48 -26.99 -17.88
C ALA A 421 -6.78 -27.35 -17.15
N ILE A 422 -7.07 -26.69 -16.05
CA ILE A 422 -8.29 -26.92 -15.26
C ILE A 422 -9.17 -25.67 -15.26
N PHE A 423 -10.43 -25.84 -14.82
CA PHE A 423 -11.28 -24.72 -14.47
C PHE A 423 -11.07 -24.30 -13.01
N ALA A 424 -11.39 -23.04 -12.69
CA ALA A 424 -11.51 -22.63 -11.29
C ALA A 424 -12.71 -23.31 -10.61
N ASP A 425 -12.46 -24.03 -9.51
CA ASP A 425 -13.47 -24.60 -8.62
C ASP A 425 -14.44 -23.51 -8.16
N ARG A 426 -15.74 -23.82 -8.15
CA ARG A 426 -16.80 -22.85 -7.81
C ARG A 426 -17.98 -23.47 -7.07
N THR A 427 -18.45 -22.79 -6.02
CA THR A 427 -19.68 -23.13 -5.29
C THR A 427 -20.75 -22.06 -5.50
N ARG A 428 -22.01 -22.47 -5.65
CA ARG A 428 -23.18 -21.57 -5.81
C ARG A 428 -23.79 -21.28 -4.44
N ILE A 429 -24.14 -20.02 -4.17
CA ILE A 429 -24.84 -19.57 -2.96
C ILE A 429 -26.02 -18.68 -3.36
N ALA A 430 -27.21 -18.91 -2.80
CA ALA A 430 -28.42 -18.15 -3.09
C ALA A 430 -28.74 -17.18 -1.93
N LEU A 431 -28.66 -15.86 -2.18
CA LEU A 431 -28.73 -14.88 -1.09
C LEU A 431 -30.16 -14.70 -0.57
N HIS A 432 -31.14 -14.59 -1.47
CA HIS A 432 -32.53 -14.25 -1.10
C HIS A 432 -33.33 -15.40 -0.44
N THR A 433 -32.73 -16.58 -0.24
CA THR A 433 -33.43 -17.74 0.34
C THR A 433 -33.41 -17.75 1.88
N THR A 434 -32.58 -16.90 2.52
CA THR A 434 -32.56 -16.77 4.00
C THR A 434 -32.88 -15.32 4.42
N PRO A 435 -33.79 -15.09 5.40
CA PRO A 435 -34.15 -13.72 5.81
C PRO A 435 -33.01 -12.85 6.34
N ASN A 436 -31.87 -13.45 6.72
CA ASN A 436 -30.77 -12.77 7.41
C ASN A 436 -29.42 -12.85 6.64
N ASN A 437 -29.40 -13.29 5.37
CA ASN A 437 -28.16 -13.56 4.60
C ASN A 437 -27.14 -14.50 5.30
N ASN A 438 -27.61 -15.36 6.21
CA ASN A 438 -26.77 -16.23 7.05
C ASN A 438 -26.63 -17.65 6.47
N ASP A 439 -26.29 -17.77 5.18
CA ASP A 439 -26.00 -19.08 4.58
C ASP A 439 -24.63 -19.59 5.06
N PRO A 440 -24.55 -20.70 5.83
CA PRO A 440 -23.30 -21.23 6.35
C PRO A 440 -22.35 -21.76 5.26
N THR A 441 -22.84 -21.94 4.02
CA THR A 441 -22.06 -22.44 2.89
C THR A 441 -20.81 -21.58 2.64
N LEU A 442 -20.86 -20.26 2.85
CA LEU A 442 -19.67 -19.41 2.70
C LEU A 442 -18.65 -19.68 3.82
N HIS A 443 -19.09 -19.84 5.06
CA HIS A 443 -18.21 -20.19 6.19
C HIS A 443 -17.55 -21.56 5.95
N HIS A 444 -18.32 -22.55 5.51
CA HIS A 444 -17.84 -23.90 5.21
C HIS A 444 -16.84 -23.93 4.04
N VAL A 445 -17.19 -23.33 2.88
CA VAL A 445 -16.30 -23.28 1.70
C VAL A 445 -15.01 -22.51 2.01
N PHE A 446 -15.11 -21.40 2.76
CA PHE A 446 -13.91 -20.65 3.16
C PHE A 446 -13.07 -21.43 4.19
N ALA A 447 -13.68 -22.13 5.14
CA ALA A 447 -12.96 -22.99 6.09
C ALA A 447 -12.22 -24.15 5.40
N GLN A 448 -12.82 -24.78 4.39
CA GLN A 448 -12.15 -25.77 3.55
C GLN A 448 -10.96 -25.16 2.81
N CYS A 449 -11.13 -23.98 2.19
CA CYS A 449 -10.07 -23.24 1.51
C CYS A 449 -8.90 -22.91 2.47
N LEU A 450 -9.19 -22.43 3.68
CA LEU A 450 -8.19 -22.13 4.73
C LEU A 450 -7.51 -23.37 5.34
N ALA A 451 -8.09 -24.55 5.18
CA ALA A 451 -7.45 -25.81 5.56
C ALA A 451 -6.44 -26.32 4.51
N ARG A 452 -6.65 -25.96 3.25
CA ARG A 452 -5.73 -26.17 2.11
C ARG A 452 -4.71 -25.02 2.04
N PRO A 453 -3.63 -25.14 1.24
CA PRO A 453 -2.69 -24.04 0.99
C PRO A 453 -3.19 -23.10 -0.14
N GLU A 454 -4.47 -22.72 -0.12
CA GLU A 454 -5.11 -21.84 -1.12
C GLU A 454 -5.09 -20.36 -0.66
N GLU A 455 -5.11 -19.39 -1.58
CA GLU A 455 -4.94 -17.95 -1.25
C GLU A 455 -6.21 -17.31 -0.65
N GLY A 456 -7.37 -17.95 -0.83
CA GLY A 456 -8.69 -17.45 -0.43
C GLY A 456 -9.74 -17.66 -1.53
N LEU A 457 -10.75 -16.79 -1.59
CA LEU A 457 -11.91 -16.92 -2.48
C LEU A 457 -12.18 -15.64 -3.29
N VAL A 458 -12.86 -15.80 -4.43
CA VAL A 458 -13.42 -14.70 -5.24
C VAL A 458 -14.93 -14.91 -5.41
N LEU A 459 -15.72 -14.00 -4.84
CA LEU A 459 -17.17 -13.99 -4.99
C LEU A 459 -17.56 -13.16 -6.22
N LYS A 460 -18.39 -13.71 -7.10
CA LYS A 460 -18.95 -13.07 -8.30
C LYS A 460 -20.48 -13.18 -8.29
N ALA A 461 -21.20 -12.10 -8.54
CA ALA A 461 -22.65 -12.15 -8.78
C ALA A 461 -22.96 -12.90 -10.09
N ALA A 462 -23.97 -13.76 -10.10
CA ALA A 462 -24.33 -14.58 -11.25
C ALA A 462 -24.83 -13.75 -12.43
N GLU A 463 -25.61 -12.71 -12.16
CA GLU A 463 -26.19 -11.80 -13.16
C GLU A 463 -25.21 -10.74 -13.69
N ALA A 464 -23.98 -10.65 -13.14
CA ALA A 464 -23.07 -9.56 -13.44
C ALA A 464 -22.35 -9.68 -14.80
N GLY A 465 -22.42 -8.60 -15.58
CA GLY A 465 -21.50 -8.37 -16.69
C GLY A 465 -20.05 -8.27 -16.21
N TYR A 466 -19.10 -8.46 -17.13
CA TYR A 466 -17.69 -8.34 -16.82
C TYR A 466 -17.34 -6.88 -16.51
N ASN A 467 -16.67 -6.65 -15.37
CA ASN A 467 -16.35 -5.31 -14.87
C ASN A 467 -17.60 -4.42 -14.57
N ASP A 468 -18.75 -5.02 -14.22
CA ASP A 468 -19.93 -4.27 -13.76
C ASP A 468 -19.67 -3.60 -12.40
N MET A 469 -19.66 -2.27 -12.40
CA MET A 469 -19.43 -1.43 -11.21
C MET A 469 -20.51 -1.59 -10.12
N ARG A 470 -21.67 -2.16 -10.44
CA ARG A 470 -22.75 -2.46 -9.47
C ARG A 470 -22.49 -3.75 -8.70
N PHE A 471 -21.71 -4.65 -9.26
CA PHE A 471 -21.42 -5.99 -8.75
C PHE A 471 -19.91 -6.27 -8.76
N PRO A 472 -19.09 -5.48 -8.03
CA PRO A 472 -17.65 -5.68 -7.98
C PRO A 472 -17.32 -7.05 -7.40
N TRP A 473 -16.38 -7.78 -8.01
CA TRP A 473 -15.93 -9.06 -7.48
C TRP A 473 -15.35 -8.86 -6.07
N VAL A 474 -15.67 -9.74 -5.11
CA VAL A 474 -15.18 -9.62 -3.73
C VAL A 474 -14.12 -10.66 -3.47
N LYS A 475 -12.92 -10.22 -3.07
CA LYS A 475 -11.80 -11.09 -2.69
C LYS A 475 -11.82 -11.28 -1.17
N LEU A 476 -12.13 -12.49 -0.72
CA LEU A 476 -12.11 -12.89 0.69
C LEU A 476 -10.81 -13.66 0.98
N LYS A 477 -10.03 -13.21 1.96
CA LYS A 477 -8.73 -13.80 2.31
C LYS A 477 -8.51 -13.84 3.80
N ARG A 478 -7.67 -14.79 4.23
CA ARG A 478 -7.21 -14.92 5.62
C ARG A 478 -6.57 -13.64 6.16
N ASP A 479 -5.69 -13.01 5.38
CA ASP A 479 -4.95 -11.79 5.77
C ASP A 479 -5.78 -10.48 5.66
N TYR A 480 -7.01 -10.57 5.15
CA TYR A 480 -7.94 -9.43 5.08
C TYR A 480 -8.84 -9.32 6.30
N ILE A 481 -8.99 -10.40 7.07
CA ILE A 481 -9.69 -10.45 8.36
C ILE A 481 -8.69 -10.07 9.47
N PRO A 482 -8.99 -9.07 10.33
CA PRO A 482 -8.09 -8.65 11.40
C PRO A 482 -7.72 -9.82 12.34
N GLY A 483 -6.43 -9.98 12.62
CA GLY A 483 -5.90 -11.02 13.53
C GLY A 483 -5.86 -12.44 12.96
N TYR A 484 -6.30 -12.67 11.71
CA TYR A 484 -6.36 -14.03 11.13
C TYR A 484 -5.15 -14.40 10.26
N GLY A 485 -4.39 -13.41 9.76
CA GLY A 485 -3.18 -13.61 8.95
C GLY A 485 -2.07 -14.38 9.68
N ASP A 486 -1.05 -14.80 8.95
CA ASP A 486 0.12 -15.48 9.55
C ASP A 486 0.98 -14.44 10.27
N CYS A 487 1.15 -14.59 11.58
CA CYS A 487 1.81 -13.63 12.45
C CYS A 487 3.11 -14.19 13.05
N VAL A 488 4.18 -13.39 13.05
CA VAL A 488 5.50 -13.74 13.58
C VAL A 488 6.17 -12.52 14.20
N ASP A 489 6.83 -12.71 15.35
CA ASP A 489 7.70 -11.70 15.96
C ASP A 489 9.12 -11.83 15.40
N LEU A 490 9.63 -10.80 14.75
CA LEU A 490 10.99 -10.76 14.18
C LEU A 490 11.67 -9.42 14.46
N VAL A 491 12.95 -9.29 14.09
CA VAL A 491 13.81 -8.18 14.55
C VAL A 491 14.05 -7.16 13.43
N ILE A 492 13.83 -5.88 13.71
CA ILE A 492 14.22 -4.75 12.86
C ILE A 492 15.67 -4.39 13.18
N LEU A 493 16.51 -4.42 12.15
CA LEU A 493 17.96 -4.18 12.23
C LEU A 493 18.44 -2.96 11.44
N GLY A 494 17.60 -2.41 10.56
CA GLY A 494 17.93 -1.22 9.77
C GLY A 494 16.72 -0.53 9.15
N GLY A 495 16.95 0.65 8.58
CA GLY A 495 15.92 1.48 7.95
C GLY A 495 16.41 2.13 6.64
N SER A 496 15.47 2.33 5.71
CA SER A 496 15.64 3.13 4.49
C SER A 496 14.36 3.87 4.11
N TRP A 497 14.51 4.87 3.23
CA TRP A 497 13.44 5.41 2.40
C TRP A 497 13.22 4.53 1.17
N ASP A 498 11.99 4.16 0.87
CA ASP A 498 11.58 3.63 -0.44
C ASP A 498 10.78 4.69 -1.20
N LYS A 499 11.24 5.01 -2.41
CA LYS A 499 10.60 5.98 -3.31
C LYS A 499 9.10 5.73 -3.45
N ASN A 500 8.68 4.49 -3.68
CA ASN A 500 7.28 4.20 -4.02
C ASN A 500 6.37 4.41 -2.82
N ARG A 501 6.73 3.82 -1.67
CA ARG A 501 6.05 3.99 -0.39
C ARG A 501 6.05 5.45 0.06
N ALA A 502 7.12 6.19 -0.20
CA ALA A 502 7.19 7.62 0.08
C ALA A 502 6.25 8.48 -0.79
N ARG A 503 6.01 8.12 -2.06
CA ARG A 503 4.96 8.77 -2.88
C ARG A 503 3.56 8.53 -2.30
N GLU A 504 3.26 7.31 -1.84
CA GLU A 504 1.98 7.01 -1.17
C GLU A 504 1.81 7.81 0.12
N LEU A 505 2.89 7.97 0.89
CA LEU A 505 2.88 8.66 2.18
C LEU A 505 3.03 10.18 2.07
N ARG A 506 3.47 10.72 0.93
CA ARG A 506 3.93 12.10 0.72
C ARG A 506 4.98 12.54 1.76
N VAL A 507 6.11 11.86 1.78
CA VAL A 507 7.28 12.16 2.65
C VAL A 507 8.59 12.27 1.85
N ALA A 508 9.52 13.09 2.34
CA ALA A 508 10.86 13.26 1.77
C ALA A 508 11.81 12.08 2.12
N PRO A 509 13.00 11.99 1.49
CA PRO A 509 14.01 10.96 1.78
C PRO A 509 14.54 10.92 3.22
N ASN A 510 14.30 11.97 4.00
CA ASN A 510 14.60 12.00 5.43
C ASN A 510 13.74 11.03 6.26
N ALA A 511 12.63 10.50 5.72
CA ALA A 511 11.74 9.57 6.40
C ALA A 511 12.09 8.10 6.09
N TYR A 512 12.37 7.31 7.11
CA TYR A 512 12.45 5.86 6.98
C TYR A 512 11.04 5.29 6.77
N THR A 513 10.77 4.75 5.59
CA THR A 513 9.47 4.15 5.22
C THR A 513 9.51 2.62 5.18
N THR A 514 10.71 2.04 5.24
CA THR A 514 10.98 0.62 4.99
C THR A 514 12.02 0.11 5.98
N PHE A 515 11.69 -0.99 6.65
CA PHE A 515 12.47 -1.55 7.75
C PHE A 515 13.01 -2.93 7.38
N TYR A 516 14.26 -3.19 7.77
CA TYR A 516 15.02 -4.38 7.41
C TYR A 516 14.83 -5.46 8.47
N ILE A 517 14.21 -6.57 8.07
CA ILE A 517 13.83 -7.64 8.97
C ILE A 517 14.90 -8.74 8.94
N GLY A 518 15.31 -9.16 10.12
CA GLY A 518 16.17 -10.32 10.30
C GLY A 518 15.66 -11.30 11.36
N GLY A 519 16.18 -12.52 11.28
CA GLY A 519 15.97 -13.58 12.25
C GLY A 519 17.29 -14.00 12.89
N LEU A 520 17.25 -14.35 14.17
CA LEU A 520 18.42 -14.86 14.89
C LEU A 520 18.83 -16.24 14.31
N HIS A 521 20.04 -16.33 13.77
CA HIS A 521 20.55 -17.51 13.08
C HIS A 521 21.23 -18.49 14.06
N ASN A 522 22.08 -17.98 14.96
CA ASN A 522 22.89 -18.80 15.86
C ASN A 522 22.23 -19.08 17.23
N ALA A 523 20.90 -19.13 17.31
CA ALA A 523 20.16 -19.35 18.56
C ALA A 523 20.61 -20.61 19.33
N GLU A 524 20.91 -21.71 18.62
CA GLU A 524 21.44 -22.95 19.23
C GLU A 524 22.90 -22.86 19.70
N GLN A 525 23.66 -21.87 19.22
CA GLN A 525 24.98 -21.54 19.76
C GLN A 525 24.82 -20.72 21.06
N MET A 526 23.97 -19.68 21.04
CA MET A 526 23.66 -18.85 22.22
C MET A 526 23.16 -19.67 23.43
N LYS A 527 22.42 -20.76 23.17
CA LYS A 527 21.95 -21.70 24.22
C LYS A 527 23.06 -22.56 24.84
N LYS A 528 24.18 -22.76 24.14
CA LYS A 528 25.32 -23.58 24.58
C LYS A 528 26.44 -22.72 25.16
N ASP A 529 26.62 -21.53 24.61
CA ASP A 529 27.59 -20.53 24.99
C ASP A 529 26.88 -19.16 25.13
N PRO A 530 26.54 -18.74 26.37
CA PRO A 530 25.94 -17.44 26.63
C PRO A 530 26.85 -16.24 26.33
N THR A 531 28.15 -16.46 26.06
CA THR A 531 29.12 -15.40 25.71
C THR A 531 29.24 -15.19 24.20
N ALA A 532 28.65 -16.06 23.38
CA ALA A 532 28.59 -15.90 21.93
C ALA A 532 27.90 -14.58 21.56
N ARG A 533 28.39 -13.89 20.52
CA ARG A 533 27.68 -12.73 19.95
C ARG A 533 26.48 -13.21 19.13
N PRO A 534 25.29 -12.59 19.26
CA PRO A 534 24.14 -12.94 18.43
C PRO A 534 24.43 -12.62 16.95
N HIS A 535 24.03 -13.53 16.06
CA HIS A 535 24.18 -13.39 14.61
C HIS A 535 22.81 -13.34 13.94
N PHE A 536 22.50 -12.22 13.30
CA PHE A 536 21.25 -12.03 12.56
C PHE A 536 21.43 -12.22 11.05
N HIS A 537 20.53 -12.97 10.42
CA HIS A 537 20.40 -12.94 8.97
C HIS A 537 19.30 -11.95 8.58
N ILE A 538 19.61 -10.96 7.74
CA ILE A 538 18.69 -9.94 7.21
C ILE A 538 18.36 -10.31 5.77
N TYR A 539 17.11 -10.64 5.48
CA TYR A 539 16.73 -11.26 4.19
C TYR A 539 15.41 -10.76 3.56
N PHE A 540 14.62 -9.94 4.26
CA PHE A 540 13.50 -9.22 3.65
C PHE A 540 13.24 -7.87 4.34
N THR A 541 12.32 -7.08 3.76
CA THR A 541 11.96 -5.75 4.25
C THR A 541 10.45 -5.59 4.42
N ALA A 542 10.02 -4.78 5.39
CA ALA A 542 8.60 -4.43 5.60
C ALA A 542 8.39 -2.91 5.50
N SER A 543 7.41 -2.48 4.69
CA SER A 543 7.11 -1.05 4.43
C SER A 543 5.66 -0.66 4.79
N TYR A 544 4.84 -1.62 5.20
CA TYR A 544 3.39 -1.47 5.40
C TYR A 544 2.97 -1.94 6.80
N GLY A 545 1.72 -1.67 7.19
CA GLY A 545 1.13 -2.10 8.46
C GLY A 545 0.92 -0.95 9.44
N LEU A 546 2.00 -0.24 9.80
CA LEU A 546 1.96 0.92 10.70
C LEU A 546 1.00 2.02 10.20
N SER A 547 0.34 2.70 11.16
CA SER A 547 -0.33 3.98 10.94
C SER A 547 0.69 5.10 10.65
N ARG A 548 0.22 6.30 10.27
CA ARG A 548 1.12 7.46 10.08
C ARG A 548 1.79 7.86 11.40
N ASP A 549 1.05 7.81 12.50
CA ASP A 549 1.56 8.11 13.84
C ASP A 549 2.56 7.06 14.33
N GLY A 550 2.27 5.76 14.15
CA GLY A 550 3.21 4.70 14.51
C GLY A 550 4.48 4.70 13.64
N LEU A 551 4.37 5.09 12.37
CA LEU A 551 5.53 5.31 11.50
C LEU A 551 6.34 6.53 11.93
N GLU A 552 5.69 7.59 12.42
CA GLU A 552 6.35 8.78 12.94
C GLU A 552 7.06 8.50 14.28
N GLU A 553 6.41 7.77 15.19
CA GLU A 553 7.00 7.29 16.45
C GLU A 553 8.23 6.41 16.17
N THR A 554 8.15 5.55 15.15
CA THR A 554 9.28 4.71 14.72
C THR A 554 10.41 5.54 14.15
N ASN A 555 10.11 6.56 13.33
CA ASN A 555 11.12 7.48 12.79
C ASN A 555 11.79 8.30 13.90
N PHE A 556 11.00 8.83 14.84
CA PHE A 556 11.49 9.53 16.02
C PHE A 556 12.40 8.62 16.84
N LEU A 557 11.95 7.41 17.19
CA LEU A 557 12.73 6.44 17.97
C LEU A 557 14.09 6.13 17.32
N ILE A 558 14.12 5.88 16.00
CA ILE A 558 15.37 5.59 15.28
C ILE A 558 16.26 6.85 15.19
N LYS A 559 15.72 8.03 14.89
CA LYS A 559 16.50 9.27 14.80
C LYS A 559 16.93 9.85 16.16
N SER A 560 16.26 9.49 17.25
CA SER A 560 16.68 9.79 18.62
C SER A 560 17.67 8.76 19.19
N SER A 561 17.94 7.69 18.43
CA SER A 561 18.96 6.68 18.75
C SER A 561 20.22 6.92 17.94
N ASP A 562 21.35 6.43 18.44
CA ASP A 562 22.63 6.42 17.74
C ASP A 562 22.64 5.32 16.65
N ALA A 563 21.86 5.54 15.57
CA ALA A 563 21.78 4.66 14.41
C ALA A 563 22.93 4.93 13.42
N ILE A 564 23.63 3.88 13.01
CA ILE A 564 24.88 3.97 12.24
C ILE A 564 24.59 3.95 10.73
N PRO A 565 25.10 4.89 9.92
CA PRO A 565 25.07 4.79 8.46
C PRO A 565 25.74 3.51 7.93
N TYR A 566 25.12 2.83 6.96
CA TYR A 566 25.59 1.51 6.51
C TYR A 566 26.98 1.50 5.85
N ASP A 567 27.46 2.64 5.34
CA ASP A 567 28.82 2.80 4.79
C ASP A 567 29.93 2.77 5.86
N SER A 568 29.58 2.95 7.13
CA SER A 568 30.52 3.25 8.22
C SER A 568 31.12 1.97 8.82
N ASN A 569 31.82 1.19 7.98
CA ASN A 569 32.38 -0.14 8.26
C ASN A 569 33.06 -0.30 9.63
N HIS A 570 33.90 0.67 10.05
CA HIS A 570 34.58 0.63 11.35
C HIS A 570 33.61 0.67 12.54
N GLN A 571 32.49 1.40 12.43
CA GLN A 571 31.47 1.47 13.47
C GLN A 571 30.58 0.22 13.46
N LEU A 572 30.29 -0.35 12.29
CA LEU A 572 29.54 -1.61 12.16
C LEU A 572 30.27 -2.79 12.83
N ALA A 573 31.61 -2.83 12.77
CA ALA A 573 32.39 -3.86 13.46
C ALA A 573 32.22 -3.84 15.00
N ALA A 574 31.95 -2.66 15.57
CA ALA A 574 31.78 -2.42 17.00
C ALA A 574 30.35 -2.66 17.53
N LEU A 575 29.42 -3.13 16.69
CA LEU A 575 28.07 -3.49 17.12
C LEU A 575 28.07 -4.65 18.14
N PRO A 576 27.13 -4.69 19.11
CA PRO A 576 27.05 -5.79 20.08
C PRO A 576 26.68 -7.13 19.40
N PHE A 577 26.02 -7.08 18.25
CA PHE A 577 25.68 -8.23 17.41
C PHE A 577 26.57 -8.31 16.16
N THR A 578 26.43 -9.40 15.41
CA THR A 578 26.94 -9.53 14.03
C THR A 578 25.77 -9.82 13.09
N PHE A 579 25.92 -9.54 11.79
CA PHE A 579 24.85 -9.80 10.83
C PHE A 579 25.35 -10.16 9.43
N THR A 580 24.48 -10.77 8.64
CA THR A 580 24.64 -10.98 7.19
C THR A 580 23.41 -10.44 6.46
N ILE A 581 23.62 -9.74 5.34
CA ILE A 581 22.54 -9.30 4.44
C ILE A 581 22.45 -10.29 3.27
N PHE A 582 21.24 -10.72 2.94
CA PHE A 582 20.97 -11.51 1.73
C PHE A 582 21.35 -10.71 0.46
N PRO A 583 22.22 -11.22 -0.44
CA PRO A 583 22.68 -10.49 -1.62
C PRO A 583 21.60 -10.14 -2.69
N GLY A 584 20.34 -10.47 -2.45
CA GLY A 584 19.20 -9.98 -3.24
C GLY A 584 18.57 -8.68 -2.71
N LEU A 585 18.97 -8.20 -1.53
CA LEU A 585 18.53 -6.91 -1.00
C LEU A 585 19.49 -5.77 -1.39
N VAL A 586 18.92 -4.59 -1.62
CA VAL A 586 19.67 -3.33 -1.54
C VAL A 586 20.01 -3.10 -0.06
N PRO A 587 21.24 -2.70 0.31
CA PRO A 587 21.58 -2.44 1.71
C PRO A 587 20.74 -1.32 2.36
N PRO A 588 20.59 -1.34 3.70
CA PRO A 588 19.88 -0.28 4.43
C PRO A 588 20.63 1.06 4.38
N THR A 589 19.92 2.15 4.68
CA THR A 589 20.54 3.47 4.86
C THR A 589 21.23 3.55 6.22
N VAL A 590 20.55 3.06 7.26
CA VAL A 590 21.06 2.98 8.63
C VAL A 590 20.86 1.60 9.26
N ILE A 591 21.79 1.21 10.13
CA ILE A 591 21.74 0.05 11.02
C ILE A 591 21.47 0.52 12.45
N LEU A 592 20.58 -0.15 13.16
CA LEU A 592 20.28 0.16 14.56
C LEU A 592 21.33 -0.50 15.48
N ARG A 593 21.89 0.25 16.44
CA ARG A 593 22.78 -0.33 17.48
C ARG A 593 22.06 -1.29 18.42
N GLU A 594 20.80 -0.97 18.74
CA GLU A 594 19.90 -1.81 19.52
C GLU A 594 18.79 -2.34 18.60
N PRO A 595 18.76 -3.66 18.29
CA PRO A 595 17.74 -4.22 17.42
C PRO A 595 16.35 -4.19 18.07
N LEU A 596 15.35 -3.66 17.35
CA LEU A 596 13.97 -3.54 17.83
C LEU A 596 13.17 -4.80 17.49
N LEU A 597 12.26 -5.21 18.38
CA LEU A 597 11.32 -6.29 18.07
C LEU A 597 10.08 -5.74 17.35
N ALA A 598 9.60 -6.44 16.32
CA ALA A 598 8.38 -6.12 15.60
C ALA A 598 7.46 -7.33 15.43
N GLU A 599 6.18 -7.15 15.75
CA GLU A 599 5.12 -8.08 15.37
C GLU A 599 4.78 -7.84 13.88
N LEU A 600 4.92 -8.88 13.05
CA LEU A 600 4.67 -8.84 11.62
C LEU A 600 3.57 -9.83 11.24
N PHE A 601 2.64 -9.43 10.37
CA PHE A 601 1.66 -10.32 9.75
C PHE A 601 1.70 -10.32 8.23
N GLY A 602 1.30 -11.45 7.63
CA GLY A 602 1.34 -11.68 6.19
C GLY A 602 0.23 -12.59 5.66
N ALA A 603 0.34 -12.91 4.37
CA ALA A 603 -0.56 -13.79 3.62
C ALA A 603 0.18 -15.08 3.24
N GLY A 604 0.47 -15.92 4.24
CA GLY A 604 1.38 -17.06 4.09
C GLY A 604 2.86 -16.66 4.01
N PHE A 605 3.68 -17.60 3.56
CA PHE A 605 5.13 -17.48 3.43
C PHE A 605 5.56 -17.63 1.97
N THR A 606 6.79 -17.19 1.67
CA THR A 606 7.38 -17.30 0.33
C THR A 606 8.91 -17.39 0.43
N LYS A 607 9.62 -17.40 -0.71
CA LYS A 607 11.08 -17.31 -0.76
C LYS A 607 11.53 -16.37 -1.87
N SER A 608 12.37 -15.39 -1.54
CA SER A 608 13.09 -14.60 -2.55
C SER A 608 13.96 -15.50 -3.44
N PRO A 609 14.09 -15.22 -4.75
CA PRO A 609 14.93 -16.03 -5.66
C PRO A 609 16.40 -16.09 -5.20
N ARG A 610 16.93 -17.32 -5.07
CA ARG A 610 18.24 -17.66 -4.48
C ARG A 610 18.34 -17.54 -2.95
N SER A 611 17.26 -17.15 -2.24
CA SER A 611 17.20 -17.27 -0.77
C SER A 611 16.89 -18.71 -0.36
N ARG A 612 17.54 -19.20 0.70
CA ARG A 612 17.22 -20.49 1.34
C ARG A 612 16.12 -20.36 2.39
N HIS A 613 15.84 -19.13 2.82
CA HIS A 613 15.00 -18.81 3.96
C HIS A 613 13.55 -18.52 3.54
N TYR A 614 12.60 -18.95 4.37
CA TYR A 614 11.20 -18.53 4.23
C TYR A 614 11.03 -17.11 4.78
N GLU A 615 10.48 -16.23 3.96
CA GLU A 615 10.09 -14.86 4.34
C GLU A 615 8.56 -14.75 4.42
N LEU A 616 8.07 -13.77 5.18
CA LEU A 616 6.64 -13.53 5.36
C LEU A 616 6.07 -12.81 4.13
N ARG A 617 5.04 -13.37 3.49
CA ARG A 617 4.54 -12.87 2.20
C ARG A 617 3.63 -11.65 2.39
N PHE A 618 3.93 -10.59 1.64
CA PHE A 618 3.29 -9.26 1.78
C PHE A 618 3.31 -8.76 3.24
N PRO A 619 4.51 -8.59 3.82
CA PRO A 619 4.68 -8.38 5.26
C PRO A 619 4.19 -7.00 5.70
N ARG A 620 3.49 -6.97 6.83
CA ARG A 620 2.93 -5.77 7.46
C ARG A 620 3.27 -5.78 8.94
N ILE A 621 3.81 -4.67 9.44
CA ILE A 621 4.10 -4.48 10.87
C ILE A 621 2.80 -4.16 11.61
N THR A 622 2.39 -4.99 12.57
CA THR A 622 1.28 -4.66 13.49
C THR A 622 1.76 -3.66 14.53
N LYS A 623 2.89 -3.96 15.17
CA LYS A 623 3.48 -3.19 16.27
C LYS A 623 5.01 -3.30 16.26
N ILE A 624 5.69 -2.22 16.65
CA ILE A 624 7.09 -2.27 17.08
C ILE A 624 7.10 -2.12 18.60
N PHE A 625 7.89 -2.94 19.29
CA PHE A 625 8.03 -2.90 20.73
C PHE A 625 9.22 -2.03 21.13
N ARG A 626 9.01 -1.18 22.15
CA ARG A 626 10.09 -0.51 22.86
C ARG A 626 10.81 -1.55 23.74
N SER A 627 12.14 -1.45 23.89
CA SER A 627 12.96 -2.44 24.62
C SER A 627 12.54 -2.69 26.08
N ARG A 628 11.82 -1.74 26.70
CA ARG A 628 11.24 -1.86 28.04
C ARG A 628 9.95 -2.70 28.09
N GLU A 629 9.35 -3.02 26.95
CA GLU A 629 8.17 -3.90 26.83
C GLU A 629 8.58 -5.32 26.44
N ARG A 630 9.34 -5.45 25.35
CA ARG A 630 9.91 -6.69 24.79
C ARG A 630 11.22 -6.33 24.09
N THR A 631 12.17 -7.25 24.10
CA THR A 631 13.47 -7.11 23.44
C THR A 631 13.54 -8.00 22.19
N TRP A 632 14.59 -7.86 21.39
CA TRP A 632 14.86 -8.78 20.26
C TRP A 632 15.00 -10.25 20.69
N GLN A 633 15.27 -10.53 21.98
CA GLN A 633 15.37 -11.89 22.53
C GLN A 633 14.00 -12.59 22.64
N ASP A 634 12.91 -11.82 22.72
CA ASP A 634 11.53 -12.33 22.73
C ASP A 634 11.02 -12.66 21.30
N GLY A 635 11.88 -12.55 20.28
CA GLY A 635 11.56 -12.81 18.88
C GLY A 635 11.82 -14.24 18.41
N MET A 636 11.22 -14.61 17.28
CA MET A 636 11.35 -15.93 16.68
C MET A 636 12.73 -16.11 16.03
N ASN A 637 13.41 -17.21 16.34
CA ASN A 637 14.65 -17.57 15.65
C ASN A 637 14.35 -18.15 14.25
N LEU A 638 15.38 -18.20 13.40
CA LEU A 638 15.24 -18.55 11.99
C LEU A 638 14.84 -20.02 11.76
N GLN A 639 15.09 -20.92 12.73
CA GLN A 639 14.71 -22.34 12.63
C GLN A 639 13.22 -22.54 12.92
N ASP A 640 12.71 -21.92 13.99
CA ASP A 640 11.28 -21.95 14.31
C ASP A 640 10.44 -21.25 13.25
N LEU A 641 10.93 -20.16 12.65
CA LEU A 641 10.27 -19.53 11.50
C LEU A 641 10.11 -20.49 10.32
N HIS A 642 11.16 -21.24 9.97
CA HIS A 642 11.08 -22.26 8.93
C HIS A 642 10.14 -23.42 9.28
N LYS A 643 9.93 -23.71 10.57
CA LYS A 643 9.00 -24.75 11.04
C LYS A 643 7.55 -24.29 10.87
N VAL A 644 7.24 -23.05 11.30
CA VAL A 644 5.93 -22.41 11.09
C VAL A 644 5.62 -22.28 9.60
N ALA A 645 6.58 -21.79 8.80
CA ALA A 645 6.38 -21.57 7.38
C ALA A 645 6.02 -22.86 6.62
N ARG A 646 6.70 -23.98 6.92
CA ARG A 646 6.42 -25.29 6.28
C ARG A 646 5.00 -25.79 6.58
N ASP A 647 4.56 -25.73 7.83
CA ASP A 647 3.21 -26.15 8.23
C ASP A 647 2.13 -25.29 7.55
N VAL A 648 2.36 -23.98 7.43
CA VAL A 648 1.45 -23.05 6.76
C VAL A 648 1.36 -23.30 5.24
N VAL A 649 2.48 -23.55 4.54
CA VAL A 649 2.45 -23.94 3.11
C VAL A 649 2.08 -25.41 2.89
N GLY A 650 1.78 -26.17 3.96
CA GLY A 650 1.37 -27.56 3.87
C GLY A 650 2.47 -28.55 3.44
N ARG A 651 3.74 -28.15 3.51
CA ARG A 651 4.89 -29.04 3.25
C ARG A 651 5.37 -29.68 4.56
N ASP A 652 5.61 -30.99 4.51
CA ASP A 652 6.15 -31.72 5.65
C ASP A 652 7.63 -31.36 5.94
N ARG A 653 8.15 -31.83 7.08
CA ARG A 653 9.58 -31.76 7.40
C ARG A 653 10.40 -32.69 6.49
N SER A 654 11.63 -32.30 6.20
CA SER A 654 12.64 -33.19 5.60
C SER A 654 12.77 -34.48 6.41
N ASN A 655 12.92 -35.62 5.72
CA ASN A 655 13.03 -36.96 6.30
C ASN A 655 11.79 -37.39 7.11
N LYS A 656 10.60 -36.77 6.93
CA LYS A 656 9.39 -37.24 7.61
C LYS A 656 9.03 -38.66 7.22
N ASP A 657 9.13 -38.98 5.95
CA ASP A 657 8.99 -40.32 5.38
C ASP A 657 9.88 -41.34 6.09
N ILE A 658 11.17 -41.01 6.25
CA ILE A 658 12.15 -41.83 6.98
C ILE A 658 11.80 -41.91 8.48
N ASP A 659 11.40 -40.80 9.10
CA ASP A 659 11.03 -40.76 10.52
C ASP A 659 9.72 -41.50 10.82
N ASP A 660 8.70 -41.40 9.97
CA ASP A 660 7.42 -42.08 10.12
C ASP A 660 7.58 -43.58 9.81
N TRP A 661 8.45 -43.97 8.87
CA TRP A 661 8.89 -45.36 8.69
C TRP A 661 9.64 -45.89 9.92
N ASN A 662 10.64 -45.15 10.41
CA ASN A 662 11.42 -45.50 11.60
C ASN A 662 10.51 -45.61 12.85
N ASN A 663 9.55 -44.68 13.02
CA ASN A 663 8.55 -44.76 14.07
C ASN A 663 7.66 -46.00 13.92
N SER A 664 7.22 -46.34 12.70
CA SER A 664 6.46 -47.56 12.42
C SER A 664 7.24 -48.84 12.74
N VAL A 665 8.56 -48.87 12.48
CA VAL A 665 9.45 -49.99 12.81
C VAL A 665 9.60 -50.16 14.33
N TRP A 666 9.68 -49.07 15.09
CA TRP A 666 9.84 -49.09 16.56
C TRP A 666 8.53 -48.93 17.35
N GLY A 667 7.36 -49.13 16.72
CA GLY A 667 6.05 -49.05 17.40
C GLY A 667 5.68 -47.68 17.98
N LYS A 668 6.32 -46.60 17.51
CA LYS A 668 6.10 -45.22 17.96
C LYS A 668 4.96 -44.57 17.16
N PRO A 669 4.22 -43.59 17.74
CA PRO A 669 3.12 -42.94 17.06
C PRO A 669 3.58 -42.14 15.82
N ILE A 670 3.10 -42.59 14.66
CA ILE A 670 3.31 -41.98 13.33
C ILE A 670 2.59 -40.63 13.25
N SER A 671 3.12 -39.66 12.49
CA SER A 671 2.45 -38.37 12.31
C SER A 671 1.08 -38.53 11.63
N PRO A 672 -0.02 -37.94 12.16
CA PRO A 672 -1.34 -38.15 11.57
C PRO A 672 -1.44 -37.65 10.12
N SER A 673 -2.20 -38.39 9.31
CA SER A 673 -2.29 -38.16 7.86
C SER A 673 -2.80 -36.76 7.51
N ILE A 674 -2.29 -36.23 6.39
CA ILE A 674 -2.57 -34.85 5.95
C ILE A 674 -4.07 -34.60 5.80
N SER A 675 -4.84 -35.58 5.31
CA SER A 675 -6.29 -35.50 5.20
C SER A 675 -7.00 -35.30 6.55
N ARG A 676 -6.63 -36.08 7.59
CA ARG A 676 -7.22 -35.91 8.94
C ARG A 676 -6.85 -34.56 9.56
N LYS A 677 -5.60 -34.10 9.38
CA LYS A 677 -5.17 -32.74 9.80
C LYS A 677 -5.96 -31.64 9.07
N ARG A 678 -6.16 -31.75 7.76
CA ARG A 678 -6.94 -30.80 6.95
C ARG A 678 -8.40 -30.71 7.43
N LYS A 679 -9.09 -31.82 7.68
CA LYS A 679 -10.49 -31.76 8.16
C LYS A 679 -10.59 -31.02 9.50
N ALA A 680 -9.82 -31.43 10.52
CA ALA A 680 -9.86 -30.76 11.83
C ALA A 680 -9.49 -29.25 11.74
N LYS A 681 -8.57 -28.88 10.84
CA LYS A 681 -8.23 -27.47 10.55
C LYS A 681 -9.39 -26.70 9.92
N ALA A 682 -10.20 -27.34 9.06
CA ALA A 682 -11.41 -26.74 8.50
C ALA A 682 -12.47 -26.55 9.58
N ASP A 683 -12.80 -27.60 10.35
CA ASP A 683 -13.81 -27.56 11.41
C ASP A 683 -13.53 -26.41 12.41
N ILE A 684 -12.25 -26.22 12.80
CA ILE A 684 -11.79 -25.11 13.66
C ILE A 684 -11.90 -23.72 12.99
N TRP A 685 -11.69 -23.62 11.68
CA TRP A 685 -11.86 -22.35 10.96
C TRP A 685 -13.32 -21.97 10.81
N GLU A 686 -14.21 -22.93 10.57
CA GLU A 686 -15.64 -22.70 10.41
C GLU A 686 -16.25 -22.11 11.68
N GLU A 687 -15.96 -22.71 12.85
CA GLU A 687 -16.37 -22.16 14.15
C GLU A 687 -15.86 -20.72 14.36
N LYS A 688 -14.58 -20.46 14.07
CA LYS A 688 -13.97 -19.13 14.21
C LYS A 688 -14.63 -18.09 13.31
N LEU A 689 -14.91 -18.42 12.06
CA LEU A 689 -15.55 -17.50 11.10
C LEU A 689 -16.99 -17.17 11.54
N ILE A 690 -17.74 -18.18 12.00
CA ILE A 690 -19.09 -18.00 12.55
C ILE A 690 -19.06 -17.15 13.83
N ALA A 691 -18.04 -17.31 14.68
CA ALA A 691 -17.87 -16.52 15.90
C ALA A 691 -17.56 -15.04 15.62
N ASP A 692 -16.70 -14.73 14.64
CA ASP A 692 -16.40 -13.35 14.26
C ASP A 692 -17.62 -12.62 13.68
N ASP A 693 -18.37 -13.26 12.77
CA ASP A 693 -19.61 -12.68 12.24
C ASP A 693 -20.69 -12.50 13.32
N ARG A 694 -20.82 -13.43 14.28
CA ARG A 694 -21.69 -13.26 15.47
C ARG A 694 -21.31 -12.02 16.28
N LEU A 695 -20.02 -11.78 16.50
CA LEU A 695 -19.54 -10.61 17.23
C LEU A 695 -19.76 -9.31 16.45
N ARG A 696 -19.67 -9.33 15.11
CA ARG A 696 -19.94 -8.19 14.24
C ARG A 696 -21.42 -7.84 14.16
N ALA A 697 -22.30 -8.83 13.96
CA ALA A 697 -23.75 -8.64 13.95
C ALA A 697 -24.24 -8.00 15.27
N ARG A 698 -23.73 -8.48 16.42
CA ARG A 698 -23.98 -7.86 17.73
C ARG A 698 -23.52 -6.41 17.82
N LYS A 699 -22.30 -6.10 17.36
CA LYS A 699 -21.76 -4.72 17.33
C LYS A 699 -22.50 -3.78 16.37
N GLN A 700 -23.16 -4.32 15.35
CA GLN A 700 -23.98 -3.56 14.38
C GLN A 700 -25.47 -3.50 14.75
N GLY A 701 -25.88 -4.04 15.92
CA GLY A 701 -27.25 -3.98 16.40
C GLY A 701 -28.24 -4.89 15.65
N TRP A 702 -27.77 -5.94 14.97
CA TRP A 702 -28.64 -6.87 14.23
C TRP A 702 -29.39 -7.81 15.19
N THR A 703 -30.62 -7.46 15.55
CA THR A 703 -31.45 -8.16 16.55
C THR A 703 -32.16 -9.41 16.02
N ALA A 704 -31.43 -10.35 15.38
CA ALA A 704 -31.96 -11.67 15.01
C ALA A 704 -30.84 -12.71 14.79
N PHE A 705 -30.31 -13.28 15.87
CA PHE A 705 -29.48 -14.50 15.81
C PHE A 705 -30.22 -15.64 16.50
N ASP A 706 -31.07 -16.37 15.76
CA ASP A 706 -31.86 -17.46 16.32
C ASP A 706 -30.95 -18.66 16.68
N SER A 707 -31.00 -19.08 17.93
CA SER A 707 -30.07 -20.05 18.53
C SER A 707 -30.24 -21.49 18.06
N ARG A 708 -31.23 -21.79 17.21
CA ARG A 708 -31.76 -23.15 17.01
C ARG A 708 -31.04 -24.06 16.02
N VAL A 709 -30.05 -23.57 15.26
CA VAL A 709 -29.44 -24.30 14.12
C VAL A 709 -28.31 -25.28 14.53
N LEU A 710 -27.97 -25.43 15.81
CA LEU A 710 -26.77 -26.18 16.25
C LEU A 710 -26.99 -27.30 17.30
N GLN A 711 -28.23 -27.71 17.59
CA GLN A 711 -28.48 -28.84 18.51
C GLN A 711 -28.32 -30.22 17.83
N ALA A 712 -27.12 -30.52 17.32
CA ALA A 712 -26.81 -31.81 16.65
C ALA A 712 -25.32 -32.24 16.72
N ALA A 713 -24.61 -31.97 17.83
CA ALA A 713 -23.26 -32.52 18.07
C ALA A 713 -23.03 -32.79 19.57
N PRO A 714 -22.37 -33.91 19.95
CA PRO A 714 -22.11 -34.25 21.35
C PRO A 714 -20.94 -33.45 21.93
N SER A 715 -21.02 -33.12 23.21
CA SER A 715 -19.98 -32.40 23.95
C SER A 715 -18.77 -33.29 24.24
N ILE A 716 -17.62 -32.99 23.63
CA ILE A 716 -16.31 -33.52 24.03
C ILE A 716 -15.40 -32.36 24.40
N CYS A 717 -14.97 -32.31 25.66
CA CYS A 717 -14.12 -31.26 26.19
C CYS A 717 -12.64 -31.56 25.90
N SER A 718 -11.89 -30.62 25.34
CA SER A 718 -10.42 -30.63 25.39
C SER A 718 -9.86 -29.20 25.43
N SER A 719 -8.82 -29.03 26.24
CA SER A 719 -8.31 -27.75 26.73
C SER A 719 -7.48 -26.94 25.72
N PRO A 720 -7.57 -25.59 25.73
CA PRO A 720 -6.57 -24.74 25.10
C PRO A 720 -5.27 -24.72 25.92
N LEU A 721 -4.12 -24.80 25.25
CA LEU A 721 -2.81 -24.62 25.88
C LEU A 721 -2.42 -23.12 25.97
N PRO A 722 -1.56 -22.74 26.94
CA PRO A 722 -1.77 -21.47 27.64
C PRO A 722 -0.98 -20.26 27.11
N LEU A 723 -1.61 -19.09 27.23
CA LEU A 723 -0.93 -17.79 27.29
C LEU A 723 -0.05 -17.72 28.55
N ARG A 724 1.22 -17.38 28.40
CA ARG A 724 2.12 -17.06 29.54
C ARG A 724 1.80 -15.67 30.08
N THR A 725 1.17 -15.60 31.25
CA THR A 725 1.06 -14.36 32.05
C THR A 725 2.08 -14.33 33.19
N ARG A 726 2.39 -13.11 33.65
CA ARG A 726 3.45 -12.80 34.63
C ARG A 726 3.31 -13.54 35.96
N THR A 727 4.41 -14.09 36.46
CA THR A 727 4.59 -14.45 37.87
C THR A 727 5.22 -13.29 38.65
N ASN A 728 4.42 -12.50 39.35
CA ASN A 728 4.95 -11.67 40.44
C ASN A 728 5.02 -12.54 41.70
N VAL A 729 6.20 -12.64 42.31
CA VAL A 729 6.35 -13.23 43.64
C VAL A 729 5.84 -12.23 44.68
N GLY A 730 4.88 -12.63 45.50
CA GLY A 730 4.31 -11.79 46.54
C GLY A 730 5.00 -11.94 47.90
N VAL A 731 4.80 -10.96 48.77
CA VAL A 731 4.97 -11.09 50.23
C VAL A 731 3.61 -10.86 50.88
N SER A 732 3.32 -11.62 51.93
CA SER A 732 1.99 -11.79 52.50
C SER A 732 1.88 -11.14 53.89
N ARG A 733 0.66 -10.71 54.29
CA ARG A 733 -0.03 -11.28 55.46
C ARG A 733 -1.42 -10.69 55.77
N ASN A 734 -2.33 -11.58 56.17
CA ASN A 734 -3.49 -11.41 57.08
C ASN A 734 -4.67 -10.51 56.62
N SER A 735 -5.94 -10.78 56.96
CA SER A 735 -6.60 -12.04 57.38
C SER A 735 -8.14 -11.93 57.30
N SER A 736 -8.79 -13.08 57.06
CA SER A 736 -10.23 -13.47 57.08
C SER A 736 -11.17 -12.85 58.15
N PRO A 737 -12.50 -13.14 58.14
CA PRO A 737 -13.50 -13.23 57.04
C PRO A 737 -14.92 -12.66 57.38
N ALA A 738 -15.84 -12.52 56.39
CA ALA A 738 -17.32 -12.70 56.54
C ALA A 738 -18.10 -12.48 55.22
N SER A 739 -19.35 -12.96 55.16
CA SER A 739 -20.35 -12.84 54.05
C SER A 739 -21.76 -12.54 54.64
N PRO A 740 -22.86 -12.45 53.86
CA PRO A 740 -23.18 -11.81 52.58
C PRO A 740 -24.19 -10.62 52.80
N PRO A 741 -24.98 -10.11 51.82
CA PRO A 741 -26.35 -10.64 51.57
C PRO A 741 -26.89 -10.46 50.11
N LEU A 742 -28.22 -10.50 49.92
CA LEU A 742 -28.96 -10.57 48.64
C LEU A 742 -29.51 -9.22 48.09
N ALA A 743 -30.08 -9.26 46.88
CA ALA A 743 -30.83 -8.16 46.20
C ALA A 743 -32.30 -8.03 46.66
N PRO A 744 -33.10 -7.04 46.16
CA PRO A 744 -33.90 -7.30 44.95
C PRO A 744 -34.17 -6.07 44.00
N ASN A 745 -34.95 -6.34 42.93
CA ASN A 745 -35.52 -5.44 41.90
C ASN A 745 -36.89 -4.81 42.41
N PRO A 746 -37.74 -4.02 41.66
CA PRO A 746 -37.99 -4.04 40.19
C PRO A 746 -38.52 -2.76 39.41
N SER A 747 -38.54 -2.86 38.07
CA SER A 747 -39.58 -2.43 37.07
C SER A 747 -40.23 -1.02 36.98
N THR A 748 -40.33 -0.46 35.75
CA THR A 748 -41.59 -0.09 35.02
C THR A 748 -41.35 0.39 33.55
N PRO A 749 -42.36 0.47 32.63
CA PRO A 749 -42.15 0.63 31.17
C PRO A 749 -42.90 1.86 30.52
N PRO A 750 -43.51 1.91 29.29
CA PRO A 750 -43.41 3.07 28.36
C PRO A 750 -44.80 3.62 27.85
N PRO A 751 -45.00 4.08 26.59
CA PRO A 751 -44.53 5.27 25.84
C PRO A 751 -45.68 6.23 25.37
N ARG A 752 -45.39 7.38 24.68
CA ARG A 752 -46.02 7.82 23.37
C ARG A 752 -45.82 9.29 22.91
N HIS A 753 -45.65 9.42 21.58
CA HIS A 753 -46.15 10.45 20.60
C HIS A 753 -45.99 12.00 20.69
N LYS A 754 -45.48 12.51 19.55
CA LYS A 754 -45.92 13.70 18.74
C LYS A 754 -45.53 15.12 19.18
N ALA A 755 -45.40 15.99 18.17
CA ALA A 755 -44.77 17.32 18.25
C ALA A 755 -45.73 18.47 17.89
N ARG A 756 -45.44 19.68 18.40
CA ARG A 756 -45.58 20.96 17.67
C ARG A 756 -44.85 22.14 18.37
N LEU A 757 -44.83 23.28 17.67
CA LEU A 757 -44.24 24.60 17.99
C LEU A 757 -45.27 25.50 18.73
N PRO A 758 -44.99 26.78 19.08
CA PRO A 758 -43.87 27.32 19.89
C PRO A 758 -44.28 28.47 20.89
N SER A 759 -43.28 29.06 21.57
CA SER A 759 -43.14 30.52 21.91
C SER A 759 -43.79 31.16 23.17
N VAL A 760 -43.22 32.35 23.50
CA VAL A 760 -43.66 33.46 24.40
C VAL A 760 -43.13 33.50 25.87
N TYR A 761 -42.76 34.73 26.26
CA TYR A 761 -42.19 35.29 27.52
C TYR A 761 -43.28 35.54 28.62
N PRO A 762 -43.05 36.18 29.81
CA PRO A 762 -41.86 36.87 30.37
C PRO A 762 -41.47 36.54 31.84
N SER A 763 -40.56 37.37 32.39
CA SER A 763 -39.94 37.47 33.74
C SER A 763 -40.90 38.08 34.82
N PRO A 764 -40.52 38.71 35.99
CA PRO A 764 -39.19 39.05 36.60
C PRO A 764 -39.10 39.00 38.18
N ILE A 765 -38.08 39.67 38.78
CA ILE A 765 -37.97 40.15 40.21
C ILE A 765 -37.49 39.07 41.25
N SER A 766 -36.64 39.29 42.29
CA SER A 766 -36.06 40.50 42.95
C SER A 766 -34.60 40.35 43.46
N SER A 767 -34.07 41.41 44.13
CA SER A 767 -32.77 41.52 44.87
C SER A 767 -33.02 41.54 46.42
N PRO A 768 -32.20 42.10 47.40
CA PRO A 768 -30.93 42.88 47.37
C PRO A 768 -29.93 42.75 48.60
N LEU A 769 -28.91 43.66 48.67
CA LEU A 769 -28.09 44.15 49.84
C LEU A 769 -27.04 43.21 50.54
N ALA A 770 -26.00 43.68 51.28
CA ALA A 770 -25.11 44.88 51.25
C ALA A 770 -24.00 44.85 52.37
N VAL A 771 -22.98 45.76 52.32
CA VAL A 771 -22.16 46.42 53.41
C VAL A 771 -20.63 46.57 53.09
N GLN A 772 -19.98 47.62 53.62
CA GLN A 772 -18.58 48.12 53.46
C GLN A 772 -18.17 48.95 54.72
N PRO A 773 -17.00 49.68 54.86
CA PRO A 773 -15.79 49.88 54.03
C PRO A 773 -14.49 49.45 54.80
N PRO A 774 -13.35 50.20 55.07
CA PRO A 774 -12.90 51.59 54.82
C PRO A 774 -11.55 51.82 54.05
N ASN A 775 -11.48 52.94 53.30
CA ASN A 775 -10.45 54.03 53.22
C ASN A 775 -9.00 53.85 53.78
N LYS A 776 -7.93 54.49 53.25
CA LYS A 776 -7.77 55.61 52.27
C LYS A 776 -6.30 55.80 51.80
N ILE A 777 -6.07 56.35 50.59
CA ILE A 777 -5.15 57.47 50.22
C ILE A 777 -5.14 57.64 48.66
N PRO A 778 -5.03 58.87 48.07
CA PRO A 778 -5.33 59.08 46.64
C PRO A 778 -4.17 59.61 45.75
N SER A 779 -4.12 59.17 44.48
CA SER A 779 -3.48 59.85 43.31
C SER A 779 -3.65 59.03 42.02
N PRO A 780 -3.55 59.64 40.82
CA PRO A 780 -4.28 60.81 40.32
C PRO A 780 -5.53 60.41 39.50
N ALA A 781 -6.34 61.37 39.06
CA ALA A 781 -7.51 61.07 38.22
C ALA A 781 -7.11 60.79 36.76
N ILE A 782 -7.26 59.54 36.31
CA ILE A 782 -7.22 59.17 34.89
C ILE A 782 -8.64 59.23 34.33
N SER A 783 -8.80 59.85 33.15
CA SER A 783 -10.07 59.96 32.42
C SER A 783 -10.72 58.60 32.21
N THR A 784 -12.02 58.47 32.51
CA THR A 784 -12.80 57.24 32.33
C THR A 784 -13.34 57.04 30.91
N LYS A 785 -12.74 57.70 29.92
CA LYS A 785 -12.91 57.35 28.50
C LYS A 785 -11.88 56.28 28.13
N ASP A 786 -12.30 55.34 27.29
CA ASP A 786 -11.51 54.23 26.76
C ASP A 786 -11.02 53.19 27.79
N ARG A 787 -11.98 52.57 28.50
CA ARG A 787 -11.80 51.16 28.90
C ARG A 787 -11.94 50.29 27.64
N GLU A 788 -10.83 49.94 27.01
CA GLU A 788 -10.81 48.89 25.99
C GLU A 788 -11.37 47.57 26.58
N SER A 789 -12.17 46.83 25.81
CA SER A 789 -12.64 45.52 26.25
C SER A 789 -11.48 44.50 26.25
N ILE A 790 -11.60 43.42 27.03
CA ILE A 790 -10.58 42.35 26.98
C ILE A 790 -10.46 41.77 25.56
N SER A 791 -11.55 41.75 24.78
CA SER A 791 -11.55 41.39 23.36
C SER A 791 -10.74 42.38 22.50
N ASP A 792 -10.86 43.68 22.75
CA ASP A 792 -10.05 44.72 22.08
C ASP A 792 -8.56 44.54 22.37
N VAL A 793 -8.19 44.36 23.64
CA VAL A 793 -6.79 44.19 24.07
C VAL A 793 -6.19 42.90 23.48
N LEU A 794 -6.94 41.79 23.48
CA LEU A 794 -6.60 40.55 22.79
C LEU A 794 -6.44 40.75 21.27
N SER A 795 -7.29 41.57 20.64
CA SER A 795 -7.22 41.84 19.19
C SER A 795 -6.03 42.71 18.77
N LYS A 796 -5.34 43.34 19.73
CA LYS A 796 -4.28 44.34 19.50
C LYS A 796 -2.89 43.91 19.98
N SER A 797 -2.79 42.90 20.85
CA SER A 797 -1.56 42.48 21.53
C SER A 797 -0.88 41.25 20.89
N LEU A 798 0.34 40.91 21.32
CA LEU A 798 0.93 39.59 21.10
C LEU A 798 0.44 38.61 22.17
N VAL A 799 0.15 37.37 21.80
CA VAL A 799 -0.41 36.34 22.69
C VAL A 799 0.54 35.16 22.82
N PHE A 800 1.05 34.92 24.03
CA PHE A 800 1.83 33.73 24.37
C PHE A 800 0.95 32.72 25.10
N VAL A 801 0.91 31.48 24.60
CA VAL A 801 0.21 30.37 25.26
C VAL A 801 1.23 29.49 25.98
N ALA A 802 1.30 29.64 27.30
CA ALA A 802 2.06 28.76 28.16
C ALA A 802 1.24 27.49 28.44
N ALA A 803 1.58 26.41 27.75
CA ALA A 803 0.94 25.10 27.92
C ALA A 803 1.93 23.98 27.61
N GLN A 804 2.26 23.17 28.63
CA GLN A 804 3.26 22.09 28.49
C GLN A 804 2.80 20.93 27.60
N ASN A 805 1.52 20.85 27.23
CA ASN A 805 0.97 19.80 26.38
C ASN A 805 0.01 20.40 25.32
N PRO A 806 0.26 20.24 24.00
CA PRO A 806 -0.57 20.82 22.96
C PRO A 806 -1.92 20.10 22.74
N ILE A 807 -2.18 18.98 23.41
CA ILE A 807 -3.36 18.13 23.16
C ILE A 807 -4.62 18.62 23.93
N SER A 808 -4.47 19.31 25.07
CA SER A 808 -5.57 19.83 25.92
C SER A 808 -6.22 21.13 25.39
N ARG A 809 -6.37 21.22 24.06
CA ARG A 809 -6.92 22.39 23.34
C ARG A 809 -8.41 22.21 23.04
N GLU A 810 -9.27 22.49 24.02
CA GLU A 810 -10.67 22.82 23.73
C GLU A 810 -10.75 24.13 22.90
N ARG A 811 -11.85 24.33 22.17
CA ARG A 811 -11.97 25.43 21.20
C ARG A 811 -12.25 26.77 21.89
N TRP A 812 -11.25 27.64 21.89
CA TRP A 812 -11.39 29.03 22.33
C TRP A 812 -12.43 29.77 21.47
N LYS A 813 -13.36 30.50 22.11
CA LYS A 813 -14.47 31.20 21.44
C LYS A 813 -14.00 32.44 20.65
N LEU A 814 -12.93 33.10 21.10
CA LEU A 814 -12.40 34.35 20.54
C LEU A 814 -11.35 34.10 19.45
N LYS A 815 -11.49 34.78 18.30
CA LYS A 815 -10.62 34.63 17.12
C LYS A 815 -9.40 35.55 17.20
N VAL A 816 -8.32 35.10 17.84
CA VAL A 816 -6.99 35.71 17.67
C VAL A 816 -6.38 35.24 16.34
N PRO A 817 -5.83 36.13 15.49
CA PRO A 817 -5.16 35.73 14.25
C PRO A 817 -3.92 34.84 14.51
N PRO A 818 -3.68 33.77 13.74
CA PRO A 818 -2.60 32.81 14.01
C PRO A 818 -1.21 33.44 14.08
N GLU A 819 -0.94 34.47 13.27
CA GLU A 819 0.35 35.17 13.19
C GLU A 819 0.69 36.02 14.43
N ARG A 820 -0.16 36.00 15.46
CA ARG A 820 0.03 36.70 16.74
C ARG A 820 0.08 35.76 17.95
N ILE A 821 0.01 34.45 17.71
CA ILE A 821 0.03 33.42 18.75
C ILE A 821 1.41 32.75 18.76
N VAL A 822 2.14 32.87 19.86
CA VAL A 822 3.42 32.18 20.09
C VAL A 822 3.25 31.05 21.12
N HIS A 823 4.04 29.98 20.95
CA HIS A 823 3.92 28.72 21.69
C HIS A 823 5.22 28.28 22.39
N SER A 824 6.29 29.06 22.33
CA SER A 824 7.53 28.85 23.09
C SER A 824 8.07 30.17 23.62
N LEU A 825 8.84 30.10 24.70
CA LEU A 825 9.48 31.26 25.33
C LEU A 825 10.50 31.93 24.37
N GLU A 826 11.23 31.11 23.62
CA GLU A 826 12.16 31.53 22.55
C GLU A 826 11.44 32.31 21.45
N ALA A 827 10.31 31.81 20.94
CA ALA A 827 9.52 32.53 19.94
C ALA A 827 8.94 33.85 20.48
N LEU A 828 8.62 33.91 21.78
CA LEU A 828 8.23 35.15 22.45
C LEU A 828 9.41 36.13 22.55
N PHE A 829 10.60 35.69 22.96
CA PHE A 829 11.79 36.54 23.05
C PHE A 829 12.24 37.07 21.69
N ILE A 830 12.21 36.24 20.64
CA ILE A 830 12.45 36.67 19.25
C ILE A 830 11.41 37.71 18.81
N ALA A 831 10.12 37.47 19.07
CA ALA A 831 9.06 38.45 18.76
C ALA A 831 9.21 39.77 19.55
N CYS A 832 9.80 39.73 20.75
CA CYS A 832 10.11 40.91 21.58
C CYS A 832 11.44 41.60 21.22
N GLY A 833 12.24 41.03 20.31
CA GLY A 833 13.57 41.53 19.94
C GLY A 833 14.66 41.34 21.01
N TRP A 834 14.46 40.40 21.95
CA TRP A 834 15.32 40.21 23.13
C TRP A 834 16.42 39.15 22.97
N ASP A 835 16.55 38.53 21.79
CA ASP A 835 17.42 37.34 21.62
C ASP A 835 18.27 37.32 20.35
N SER A 836 17.84 37.98 19.26
CA SER A 836 18.34 37.71 17.91
C SER A 836 18.75 38.93 17.09
N GLY A 837 18.74 40.14 17.68
CA GLY A 837 19.02 41.39 16.96
C GLY A 837 17.95 41.82 15.93
N VAL A 838 16.92 40.98 15.73
CA VAL A 838 15.74 41.28 14.90
C VAL A 838 14.92 42.38 15.59
N PRO A 839 14.42 43.41 14.86
CA PRO A 839 13.60 44.45 15.45
C PRO A 839 12.29 43.89 16.04
N PRO A 840 11.83 44.39 17.19
CA PRO A 840 10.65 43.86 17.89
C PRO A 840 9.38 43.95 17.04
N SER A 841 8.55 42.91 17.11
CA SER A 841 7.28 42.81 16.41
C SER A 841 6.35 43.99 16.76
N PRO A 842 5.67 44.62 15.78
CA PRO A 842 4.77 45.76 16.03
C PRO A 842 3.69 45.50 17.08
N TRP A 843 3.28 44.23 17.27
CA TRP A 843 2.26 43.83 18.23
C TRP A 843 2.74 43.90 19.68
N VAL A 844 4.03 43.66 19.95
CA VAL A 844 4.61 43.72 21.31
C VAL A 844 4.53 45.14 21.89
N ARG A 845 4.58 46.17 21.04
CA ARG A 845 4.42 47.58 21.47
C ARG A 845 3.04 47.89 22.08
N ARG A 846 2.04 47.03 21.87
CA ARG A 846 0.68 47.18 22.41
C ARG A 846 0.42 46.33 23.65
N GLY A 847 1.19 45.27 23.82
CA GLY A 847 1.15 44.42 25.01
C GLY A 847 1.60 42.99 24.73
N ILE A 848 1.99 42.29 25.79
CA ILE A 848 2.17 40.84 25.81
C ILE A 848 1.12 40.25 26.74
N ILE A 849 0.27 39.37 26.21
CA ILE A 849 -0.70 38.62 26.97
C ILE A 849 -0.15 37.21 27.19
N VAL A 850 0.07 36.84 28.45
CA VAL A 850 0.43 35.46 28.83
C VAL A 850 -0.85 34.73 29.23
N LEU A 851 -1.14 33.66 28.48
CA LEU A 851 -2.23 32.73 28.72
C LEU A 851 -1.63 31.43 29.26
N ASP A 852 -1.63 31.27 30.57
CA ASP A 852 -1.27 30.00 31.21
C ASP A 852 -2.48 29.05 31.21
N VAL A 853 -2.19 27.77 31.07
CA VAL A 853 -3.15 26.66 31.08
C VAL A 853 -3.00 25.81 32.34
N ASP A 854 -1.92 26.01 33.10
CA ASP A 854 -1.63 25.38 34.37
C ASP A 854 -1.97 26.36 35.52
N GLU A 855 -2.71 25.91 36.54
CA GLU A 855 -3.00 26.73 37.72
C GLU A 855 -1.84 26.72 38.74
N SER A 856 -0.73 26.05 38.41
CA SER A 856 0.51 26.00 39.20
C SER A 856 1.19 27.38 39.33
N ILE A 857 1.06 27.97 40.52
CA ILE A 857 1.73 29.22 40.94
C ILE A 857 3.25 29.17 40.67
N VAL A 858 3.89 28.01 40.78
CA VAL A 858 5.33 27.84 40.53
C VAL A 858 5.67 28.03 39.04
N HIS A 859 4.82 27.58 38.11
CA HIS A 859 5.05 27.76 36.68
C HIS A 859 4.92 29.24 36.29
N LYS A 860 3.87 29.89 36.80
CA LYS A 860 3.59 31.32 36.69
C LYS A 860 4.77 32.20 37.13
N THR A 861 5.34 31.93 38.30
CA THR A 861 6.54 32.64 38.81
C THR A 861 7.75 32.41 37.90
N ASN A 862 8.07 31.16 37.55
CA ASN A 862 9.23 30.85 36.71
C ASN A 862 9.18 31.52 35.33
N ILE A 863 8.00 31.65 34.72
CA ILE A 863 7.82 32.38 33.44
C ILE A 863 8.04 33.88 33.64
N LEU A 864 7.45 34.46 34.69
CA LEU A 864 7.62 35.88 35.02
C LEU A 864 9.07 36.25 35.32
N ASP A 865 9.78 35.42 36.08
CA ASP A 865 11.18 35.65 36.42
C ASP A 865 12.07 35.55 35.18
N ALA A 866 11.92 34.52 34.35
CA ALA A 866 12.66 34.39 33.08
C ALA A 866 12.37 35.56 32.11
N MET A 867 11.13 36.04 32.05
CA MET A 867 10.77 37.24 31.27
C MET A 867 11.38 38.52 31.86
N ASN A 868 11.40 38.68 33.18
CA ASN A 868 11.96 39.86 33.84
C ASN A 868 13.49 39.89 33.79
N GLU A 869 14.16 38.75 33.94
CA GLU A 869 15.61 38.60 33.79
C GLU A 869 16.04 38.93 32.36
N ARG A 870 15.40 38.32 31.34
CA ARG A 870 15.74 38.62 29.93
C ARG A 870 15.44 40.07 29.57
N ARG A 871 14.34 40.63 30.07
CA ARG A 871 14.01 42.05 29.94
C ARG A 871 15.05 42.96 30.60
N ALA A 872 15.55 42.61 31.79
CA ALA A 872 16.57 43.36 32.52
C ALA A 872 17.92 43.37 31.79
N ALA A 873 18.32 42.24 31.21
CA ALA A 873 19.50 42.13 30.34
C ALA A 873 19.40 42.97 29.06
N CYS A 874 18.20 43.38 28.64
CA CYS A 874 17.96 44.12 27.39
C CYS A 874 17.61 45.62 27.56
N ILE A 875 17.82 46.24 28.74
CA ILE A 875 17.47 47.66 28.99
C ILE A 875 18.47 48.65 28.36
N HIS A 876 18.55 48.63 27.04
CA HIS A 876 19.02 49.77 26.22
C HIS A 876 18.06 50.13 25.07
N GLN A 877 17.00 49.34 24.82
CA GLN A 877 15.98 49.67 23.83
C GLN A 877 14.69 50.20 24.48
N SER A 878 14.11 51.26 23.91
CA SER A 878 13.02 52.06 24.48
C SER A 878 11.63 51.41 24.43
N ASN A 879 11.53 50.10 24.66
CA ASN A 879 10.32 49.30 24.38
C ASN A 879 9.55 48.97 25.67
N ARG A 880 8.78 49.93 26.21
CA ARG A 880 7.92 49.74 27.40
C ARG A 880 6.61 49.01 27.05
N ALA A 881 6.69 47.73 26.70
CA ALA A 881 5.52 46.87 26.59
C ALA A 881 4.86 46.66 27.97
N ALA A 882 3.53 46.69 28.01
CA ALA A 882 2.76 46.20 29.15
C ALA A 882 2.68 44.66 29.10
N ILE A 883 2.84 44.01 30.24
CA ILE A 883 2.64 42.56 30.38
C ILE A 883 1.35 42.36 31.17
N SER A 884 0.45 41.54 30.66
CA SER A 884 -0.80 41.18 31.33
C SER A 884 -0.99 39.69 31.29
N MET A 885 -1.44 39.11 32.39
CA MET A 885 -1.66 37.68 32.51
C MET A 885 -3.15 37.43 32.72
N LEU A 886 -3.72 36.53 31.92
CA LEU A 886 -5.15 36.20 31.97
C LEU A 886 -5.29 34.70 32.22
N GLU A 887 -5.95 34.37 33.33
CA GLU A 887 -6.29 33.00 33.69
C GLU A 887 -7.53 32.55 32.89
N ARG A 888 -7.58 31.26 32.52
CA ARG A 888 -8.62 30.71 31.64
C ARG A 888 -10.05 31.00 32.14
N ASN A 889 -10.23 31.06 33.46
CA ASN A 889 -11.51 31.30 34.13
C ASN A 889 -11.99 32.77 34.08
N MET A 890 -11.24 33.69 33.43
CA MET A 890 -11.63 35.10 33.22
C MET A 890 -12.03 35.43 31.77
N LEU A 891 -12.26 34.43 30.92
CA LEU A 891 -12.48 34.58 29.47
C LEU A 891 -13.72 33.88 28.90
N ASP A 892 -14.71 33.56 29.76
CA ASP A 892 -15.90 32.77 29.40
C ASP A 892 -17.12 33.60 28.94
#